data_AF-A0A9Q0F6F9-F1
#
_entry.id   AF-A0A9Q0F6F9-F1
#
_cell.length_a   1.000
_cell.length_b   1.000
_cell.length_c   1.000
_cell.angle_alpha   90.00
_cell.angle_beta   90.00
_cell.angle_gamma   90.00
#
_symmetry.space_group_name_H-M   'P 1'
#
loop_
_entity.id
_entity.type
_entity.pdbx_description
1 polymer ?
#
loop_
_entity_poly.entity_id
_entity_poly.type
_entity_poly.pdbx_seq_one_letter_code
_entity_poly.pdbx_strand_id
1 'polypeptide(L)'
;YIPSDDYDSKFLTTNAGEPVYNDASSLTVGTRGPILLEDYQFIEKMAHLNRERIPERLVHARGVSAKGFFEVTHDVTDVTMADFLRAPGVQTPLIARFSTVVHGRGSPETLREPRGFAVKIYTREGNYDLLGFHIPVFFIRDPMEFADITHAFKPNPKNNIQEMWRAFDFLSHHPEGLNTITYFFDDLGIPLNYRHMNGYAIHAFTLINKDGKVVYVKFHWISSQGVKSLLDDEAVKVGGANISHATQDLYDSIEAGDFPEWKLYIQTMDPTNEDKYDFDPLDVTKIWPEDEFPLRPVGRMVLNKNVDNFFNESELLAFDPAHVVPGIYYSDDKFLQGRLFAYGDAQRYRLGANHLLLPVNAPKTEHHNNNYDGFMNFTKREDQVNYYPSWYDNVRPAKKYSIISASLSGRRERREISKQNNFKQPGERYRSFDPARQERLIQRLGKALSDPKTKDEIRKTFVSYCYEFIPSDDNNSKFLSTNAGAPVYNDDSALTVGTRGPILLEDYQFIEKMAHFTRERIPERVVHARGASAKGFFEVTHDVTDVTMADFLRAPGVQTPLIARFSTIINERGSPETLRDPRGFAVKIYTREGNYDLVGNNFPVFLIRDPMKFVDIVHAFKPNPRNHIQEMWRVFDFLSQFPESLNMVTYFFDDVGIPLNYRHMNGYGNHTYTLINKDGKVVYVKFHWISSQGVKSLMDDEAVQVGGTNHSHATQDLYDTIEAGDFPEWKLYIQTMDPADEDKYDFDPLDVTKIWPEDKFPLRPVGRMVLNKNVDNFFNETEMLAFNPAHVVPGIYYSDDKLLQGRLFAYGDAQRYRLGANYLLLPVNAPKTEYHNNNYDGLMNFTKRKAEVNYVPSEYDDVRPAKKYRINSASLSGRRERREISKENNFKQPGERFRSFDPERQERFIQRLGQALSDPRTKDEVRKTFVSYCNQSH
;
A
#
# COMPACT_ATOMS: atom_id res chain seq x y z
N TYR A 1 57.74 -11.50 -14.89
CA TYR A 1 58.85 -10.66 -15.38
C TYR A 1 58.62 -9.27 -14.84
N ILE A 2 59.51 -8.77 -13.99
CA ILE A 2 59.60 -7.35 -13.62
C ILE A 2 60.71 -6.78 -14.53
N PRO A 3 60.54 -5.63 -15.20
CA PRO A 3 61.62 -5.04 -15.99
C PRO A 3 62.81 -4.71 -15.09
N SER A 4 64.04 -4.92 -15.57
CA SER A 4 65.25 -4.42 -14.90
C SER A 4 65.33 -2.90 -15.00
N ASP A 5 65.83 -2.24 -13.96
CA ASP A 5 66.04 -0.78 -13.91
C ASP A 5 66.99 -0.24 -15.02
N ASP A 6 67.62 -1.13 -15.79
CA ASP A 6 68.52 -0.81 -16.91
C ASP A 6 67.82 -0.32 -18.20
N TYR A 7 66.48 -0.40 -18.29
CA TYR A 7 65.71 0.07 -19.47
C TYR A 7 64.84 1.29 -19.12
N ASP A 8 65.48 2.39 -18.71
CA ASP A 8 64.80 3.67 -18.40
C ASP A 8 64.41 4.42 -19.70
N SER A 9 63.34 3.98 -20.35
CA SER A 9 62.70 4.75 -21.43
C SER A 9 61.84 5.85 -20.84
N LYS A 10 62.28 7.11 -20.94
CA LYS A 10 61.47 8.30 -20.63
C LYS A 10 60.42 8.65 -21.70
N PHE A 11 60.30 7.85 -22.75
CA PHE A 11 59.37 8.07 -23.84
C PHE A 11 58.04 7.36 -23.59
N LEU A 12 56.94 7.97 -24.01
CA LEU A 12 55.64 7.29 -24.09
C LEU A 12 55.75 6.10 -25.04
N THR A 13 55.20 4.94 -24.67
CA THR A 13 55.21 3.73 -25.51
C THR A 13 53.82 3.12 -25.64
N THR A 14 53.62 2.27 -26.66
CA THR A 14 52.51 1.31 -26.75
C THR A 14 52.65 0.22 -25.69
N ASN A 15 51.64 -0.64 -25.48
CA ASN A 15 51.74 -1.75 -24.54
C ASN A 15 52.76 -2.82 -25.00
N ALA A 16 53.07 -2.88 -26.29
CA ALA A 16 54.13 -3.70 -26.86
C ALA A 16 55.55 -3.10 -26.68
N GLY A 17 55.66 -1.88 -26.14
CA GLY A 17 56.93 -1.18 -25.88
C GLY A 17 57.44 -0.33 -27.06
N GLU A 18 56.63 -0.06 -28.09
CA GLU A 18 57.01 0.78 -29.23
C GLU A 18 56.93 2.27 -28.85
N PRO A 19 57.96 3.10 -29.09
CA PRO A 19 57.90 4.52 -28.79
C PRO A 19 56.81 5.27 -29.58
N VAL A 20 56.00 6.08 -28.89
CA VAL A 20 54.93 6.89 -29.46
C VAL A 20 55.47 8.29 -29.79
N TYR A 21 55.49 8.62 -31.08
CA TYR A 21 55.99 9.91 -31.57
C TYR A 21 55.00 11.07 -31.35
N ASN A 22 53.70 10.85 -31.54
CA ASN A 22 52.66 11.87 -31.40
C ASN A 22 51.36 11.27 -30.85
N ASP A 23 51.06 11.56 -29.59
CA ASP A 23 49.85 11.10 -28.91
C ASP A 23 48.67 12.10 -28.98
N ALA A 24 48.87 13.23 -29.66
CA ALA A 24 47.90 14.31 -29.77
C ALA A 24 47.11 14.29 -31.09
N SER A 25 47.47 13.43 -32.06
CA SER A 25 46.81 13.40 -33.38
C SER A 25 46.76 11.99 -33.95
N SER A 26 45.58 11.58 -34.43
CA SER A 26 45.40 10.34 -35.17
C SER A 26 46.02 10.43 -36.57
N LEU A 27 46.41 9.28 -37.11
CA LEU A 27 46.89 9.13 -38.47
C LEU A 27 45.74 9.35 -39.46
N THR A 28 45.90 10.30 -40.38
CA THR A 28 44.85 10.77 -41.31
C THR A 28 45.40 11.03 -42.71
N VAL A 29 44.53 11.04 -43.73
CA VAL A 29 44.90 11.46 -45.11
C VAL A 29 44.97 12.99 -45.19
N GLY A 30 46.11 13.57 -44.79
CA GLY A 30 46.28 15.02 -44.69
C GLY A 30 45.56 15.62 -43.48
N THR A 31 45.82 16.90 -43.19
CA THR A 31 45.41 17.55 -41.91
C THR A 31 43.91 17.63 -41.64
N ARG A 32 43.06 17.31 -42.62
CA ARG A 32 41.60 17.32 -42.52
C ARG A 32 40.94 16.06 -43.09
N GLY A 33 41.72 15.03 -43.40
CA GLY A 33 41.23 13.78 -43.96
C GLY A 33 40.65 12.82 -42.91
N PRO A 34 40.08 11.69 -43.35
CA PRO A 34 39.60 10.65 -42.45
C PRO A 34 40.74 9.96 -41.70
N ILE A 35 40.44 9.41 -40.52
CA ILE A 35 41.35 8.55 -39.74
C ILE A 35 41.57 7.24 -40.49
N LEU A 36 42.81 6.75 -40.52
CA LEU A 36 43.19 5.50 -41.16
C LEU A 36 43.07 4.32 -40.20
N LEU A 37 42.58 3.19 -40.71
CA LEU A 37 42.47 1.95 -39.93
C LEU A 37 43.85 1.33 -39.61
N GLU A 38 44.92 1.77 -40.27
CA GLU A 38 46.29 1.35 -39.97
C GLU A 38 46.91 2.08 -38.76
N ASP A 39 46.18 3.00 -38.13
CA ASP A 39 46.58 3.67 -36.89
C ASP A 39 46.51 2.72 -35.68
N TYR A 40 47.49 1.82 -35.58
CA TYR A 40 47.57 0.84 -34.50
C TYR A 40 47.69 1.50 -33.12
N GLN A 41 48.39 2.64 -33.01
CA GLN A 41 48.54 3.38 -31.76
C GLN A 41 47.18 3.87 -31.25
N PHE A 42 46.37 4.48 -32.12
CA PHE A 42 44.98 4.84 -31.80
C PHE A 42 44.15 3.61 -31.44
N ILE A 43 44.22 2.53 -32.23
CA ILE A 43 43.44 1.32 -32.00
C ILE A 43 43.77 0.69 -30.64
N GLU A 44 45.05 0.49 -30.31
CA GLU A 44 45.49 -0.12 -29.05
C GLU A 44 45.07 0.72 -27.84
N LYS A 45 45.34 2.04 -27.87
CA LYS A 45 44.98 2.97 -26.81
C LYS A 45 43.47 2.98 -26.55
N MET A 46 42.67 3.09 -27.62
CA MET A 46 41.21 3.06 -27.52
C MET A 46 40.69 1.68 -27.10
N ALA A 47 41.30 0.59 -27.57
CA ALA A 47 40.92 -0.77 -27.18
C ALA A 47 41.17 -1.04 -25.68
N HIS A 48 42.26 -0.50 -25.13
CA HIS A 48 42.55 -0.55 -23.70
C HIS A 48 41.54 0.30 -22.90
N LEU A 49 41.34 1.56 -23.29
CA LEU A 49 40.36 2.47 -22.66
C LEU A 49 38.95 1.84 -22.60
N ASN A 50 38.52 1.22 -23.71
CA ASN A 50 37.22 0.56 -23.83
C ASN A 50 37.06 -0.67 -22.91
N ARG A 51 38.14 -1.16 -22.29
CA ARG A 51 38.18 -2.36 -21.44
C ARG A 51 38.73 -2.11 -20.03
N GLU A 52 38.97 -0.85 -19.65
CA GLU A 52 39.46 -0.51 -18.30
C GLU A 52 38.47 -0.89 -17.18
N ARG A 53 37.17 -0.95 -17.48
CA ARG A 53 36.14 -1.22 -16.47
C ARG A 53 35.90 -2.72 -16.36
N ILE A 54 36.21 -3.27 -15.19
CA ILE A 54 35.73 -4.59 -14.76
C ILE A 54 34.35 -4.47 -14.10
N PRO A 55 33.60 -5.58 -13.97
CA PRO A 55 32.39 -5.58 -13.15
C PRO A 55 32.72 -5.09 -11.73
N GLU A 56 31.90 -4.20 -11.19
CA GLU A 56 32.02 -3.84 -9.78
C GLU A 56 31.57 -5.01 -8.90
N ARG A 57 31.83 -4.92 -7.59
CA ARG A 57 31.31 -5.92 -6.64
C ARG A 57 29.79 -5.86 -6.61
N LEU A 58 29.13 -7.02 -6.57
CA LEU A 58 27.66 -7.11 -6.51
C LEU A 58 27.07 -6.28 -5.35
N VAL A 59 27.70 -6.40 -4.19
CA VAL A 59 27.49 -5.57 -3.00
C VAL A 59 28.84 -5.02 -2.54
N HIS A 60 28.84 -3.92 -1.80
CA HIS A 60 30.05 -3.25 -1.34
C HIS A 60 30.91 -2.65 -2.46
N ALA A 61 30.29 -2.19 -3.55
CA ALA A 61 30.99 -1.62 -4.69
C ALA A 61 31.76 -0.34 -4.30
N ARG A 62 31.11 0.63 -3.66
CA ARG A 62 31.76 1.83 -3.13
C ARG A 62 32.60 1.51 -1.89
N GLY A 63 33.90 1.81 -1.94
CA GLY A 63 34.80 1.60 -0.82
C GLY A 63 36.26 1.90 -1.13
N VAL A 64 37.10 1.85 -0.10
CA VAL A 64 38.53 2.19 -0.13
C VAL A 64 39.33 1.18 0.69
N SER A 65 40.59 0.96 0.32
CA SER A 65 41.50 0.12 1.07
C SER A 65 42.73 0.87 1.57
N ALA A 66 43.26 0.39 2.69
CA ALA A 66 44.55 0.81 3.22
C ALA A 66 45.33 -0.40 3.75
N LYS A 67 46.65 -0.32 3.65
CA LYS A 67 47.61 -1.33 4.09
C LYS A 67 48.08 -1.02 5.51
N GLY A 68 48.47 -2.07 6.21
CA GLY A 68 48.90 -1.95 7.59
C GLY A 68 49.45 -3.25 8.15
N PHE A 69 49.40 -3.37 9.47
CA PHE A 69 49.74 -4.59 10.18
C PHE A 69 48.75 -4.86 11.30
N PHE A 70 48.59 -6.13 11.63
CA PHE A 70 47.97 -6.58 12.86
C PHE A 70 49.05 -7.01 13.85
N GLU A 71 48.98 -6.48 15.06
CA GLU A 71 49.86 -6.82 16.17
C GLU A 71 49.08 -7.54 17.27
N VAL A 72 49.52 -8.73 17.66
CA VAL A 72 48.99 -9.42 18.84
C VAL A 72 49.45 -8.69 20.10
N THR A 73 48.53 -8.38 21.00
CA THR A 73 48.86 -7.68 22.26
C THR A 73 48.60 -8.54 23.49
N HIS A 74 47.80 -9.61 23.36
CA HIS A 74 47.43 -10.50 24.45
C HIS A 74 47.57 -11.97 24.02
N ASP A 75 47.89 -12.84 24.97
CA ASP A 75 47.94 -14.28 24.72
C ASP A 75 46.51 -14.84 24.60
N VAL A 76 46.26 -15.55 23.50
CA VAL A 76 45.00 -16.24 23.17
C VAL A 76 45.22 -17.69 22.76
N THR A 77 46.41 -18.24 23.05
CA THR A 77 46.79 -19.60 22.64
C THR A 77 46.00 -20.70 23.34
N ASP A 78 45.31 -20.38 24.43
CA ASP A 78 44.37 -21.26 25.12
C ASP A 78 43.09 -21.55 24.32
N VAL A 79 42.75 -20.72 23.33
CA VAL A 79 41.57 -20.90 22.47
C VAL A 79 41.92 -21.16 21.00
N THR A 80 43.08 -20.75 20.50
CA THR A 80 43.45 -20.96 19.08
C THR A 80 44.92 -21.32 18.88
N MET A 81 45.20 -22.14 17.86
CA MET A 81 46.55 -22.44 17.39
C MET A 81 47.02 -21.59 16.21
N ALA A 82 46.23 -20.60 15.77
CA ALA A 82 46.54 -19.80 14.58
C ALA A 82 47.91 -19.11 14.69
N ASP A 83 48.78 -19.33 13.69
CA ASP A 83 50.18 -18.91 13.76
C ASP A 83 50.35 -17.40 13.94
N PHE A 84 49.49 -16.58 13.33
CA PHE A 84 49.55 -15.14 13.45
C PHE A 84 49.12 -14.62 14.85
N LEU A 85 48.53 -15.48 15.69
CA LEU A 85 48.10 -15.21 17.07
C LEU A 85 49.01 -15.86 18.13
N ARG A 86 50.15 -16.44 17.71
CA ARG A 86 50.99 -17.32 18.55
C ARG A 86 51.63 -16.68 19.80
N ALA A 87 51.80 -15.36 19.83
CA ALA A 87 52.41 -14.64 20.95
C ALA A 87 52.18 -13.12 20.83
N PRO A 88 52.09 -12.39 21.95
CA PRO A 88 52.16 -10.92 21.94
C PRO A 88 53.40 -10.38 21.24
N GLY A 89 53.28 -9.25 20.54
CA GLY A 89 54.32 -8.60 19.74
C GLY A 89 54.46 -9.15 18.31
N VAL A 90 53.76 -10.23 17.97
CA VAL A 90 53.73 -10.73 16.58
C VAL A 90 52.99 -9.73 15.69
N GLN A 91 53.71 -9.19 14.70
CA GLN A 91 53.14 -8.33 13.66
C GLN A 91 52.97 -9.10 12.35
N THR A 92 51.79 -8.96 11.74
CA THR A 92 51.45 -9.61 10.47
C THR A 92 50.90 -8.57 9.50
N PRO A 93 51.44 -8.45 8.27
CA PRO A 93 50.93 -7.52 7.28
C PRO A 93 49.45 -7.78 6.96
N LEU A 94 48.72 -6.71 6.68
CA LEU A 94 47.32 -6.80 6.26
C LEU A 94 46.93 -5.69 5.28
N ILE A 95 45.78 -5.91 4.65
CA ILE A 95 45.03 -4.88 3.95
C ILE A 95 43.59 -4.91 4.45
N ALA A 96 43.06 -3.73 4.77
CA ALA A 96 41.66 -3.56 5.15
C ALA A 96 40.92 -2.84 4.02
N ARG A 97 39.65 -3.19 3.80
CA ARG A 97 38.74 -2.47 2.91
C ARG A 97 37.47 -2.10 3.64
N PHE A 98 37.13 -0.83 3.58
CA PHE A 98 35.87 -0.29 4.09
C PHE A 98 34.96 0.09 2.94
N SER A 99 33.66 -0.01 3.14
CA SER A 99 32.70 0.15 2.05
C SER A 99 31.31 0.52 2.55
N THR A 100 30.48 1.07 1.66
CA THR A 100 29.02 0.97 1.79
C THR A 100 28.58 -0.42 1.29
N VAL A 101 27.30 -0.66 0.99
CA VAL A 101 26.76 -1.99 0.62
C VAL A 101 25.99 -1.96 -0.70
N VAL A 102 25.01 -1.06 -0.83
CA VAL A 102 23.90 -1.19 -1.76
C VAL A 102 24.23 -0.61 -3.14
N HIS A 103 24.75 0.62 -3.16
CA HIS A 103 24.95 1.39 -4.38
C HIS A 103 26.31 1.13 -5.03
N GLY A 104 26.40 1.51 -6.32
CA GLY A 104 27.60 1.32 -7.13
C GLY A 104 28.78 2.22 -6.71
N ARG A 105 29.95 2.00 -7.31
CA ARG A 105 31.23 2.64 -6.94
C ARG A 105 31.25 4.18 -6.88
N GLY A 106 30.31 4.84 -7.56
CA GLY A 106 30.19 6.29 -7.62
C GLY A 106 29.24 6.93 -6.61
N SER A 107 28.64 6.14 -5.70
CA SER A 107 27.65 6.66 -4.75
C SER A 107 28.28 7.46 -3.58
N PRO A 108 27.53 8.39 -2.97
CA PRO A 108 27.96 9.08 -1.75
C PRO A 108 28.22 8.13 -0.58
N GLU A 109 29.26 8.41 0.21
CA GLU A 109 29.63 7.63 1.40
C GLU A 109 28.83 7.99 2.66
N THR A 110 28.01 9.03 2.59
CA THR A 110 27.11 9.46 3.67
C THR A 110 25.72 8.81 3.60
N LEU A 111 25.45 7.94 2.62
CA LEU A 111 24.18 7.24 2.53
C LEU A 111 23.94 6.32 3.74
N ARG A 112 22.69 6.23 4.22
CA ARG A 112 22.34 5.34 5.33
C ARG A 112 22.39 3.88 4.88
N GLU A 113 23.43 3.17 5.31
CA GLU A 113 23.68 1.77 4.95
C GLU A 113 24.55 1.09 6.01
N PRO A 114 24.53 -0.25 6.13
CA PRO A 114 25.64 -0.92 6.79
C PRO A 114 26.95 -0.53 6.09
N ARG A 115 28.05 -0.66 6.81
CA ARG A 115 29.41 -0.42 6.28
C ARG A 115 30.15 -1.73 6.35
N GLY A 116 30.70 -2.17 5.23
CA GLY A 116 31.58 -3.33 5.20
C GLY A 116 32.91 -3.00 5.87
N PHE A 117 33.39 -3.95 6.66
CA PHE A 117 34.68 -3.91 7.36
C PHE A 117 35.38 -5.23 7.08
N ALA A 118 36.18 -5.29 6.02
CA ALA A 118 36.86 -6.50 5.59
C ALA A 118 38.37 -6.37 5.80
N VAL A 119 39.00 -7.38 6.41
CA VAL A 119 40.44 -7.41 6.69
C VAL A 119 41.03 -8.70 6.13
N LYS A 120 42.09 -8.58 5.34
CA LYS A 120 42.90 -9.70 4.84
C LYS A 120 44.26 -9.64 5.52
N ILE A 121 44.56 -10.66 6.30
CA ILE A 121 45.81 -10.81 7.03
C ILE A 121 46.68 -11.81 6.26
N TYR A 122 47.88 -11.38 5.84
CA TYR A 122 48.82 -12.19 5.09
C TYR A 122 49.67 -13.02 6.05
N THR A 123 49.11 -14.12 6.56
CA THR A 123 49.80 -14.97 7.54
C THR A 123 50.87 -15.85 6.88
N ARG A 124 51.66 -16.54 7.72
CA ARG A 124 52.64 -17.54 7.25
C ARG A 124 52.02 -18.88 6.86
N GLU A 125 50.73 -19.06 7.12
CA GLU A 125 49.98 -20.28 6.82
C GLU A 125 48.88 -20.03 5.77
N GLY A 126 49.04 -18.97 4.97
CA GLY A 126 48.07 -18.52 3.96
C GLY A 126 47.36 -17.23 4.35
N ASN A 127 46.45 -16.77 3.50
CA ASN A 127 45.65 -15.59 3.80
C ASN A 127 44.53 -15.96 4.79
N TYR A 128 44.29 -15.08 5.75
CA TYR A 128 43.08 -15.11 6.58
C TYR A 128 42.22 -13.88 6.28
N ASP A 129 40.98 -14.11 5.83
CA ASP A 129 40.05 -13.02 5.53
C ASP A 129 38.93 -12.97 6.57
N LEU A 130 38.92 -11.90 7.36
CA LEU A 130 37.87 -11.62 8.33
C LEU A 130 36.95 -10.54 7.77
N LEU A 131 35.77 -10.95 7.32
CA LEU A 131 34.78 -10.06 6.71
C LEU A 131 33.65 -9.77 7.70
N GLY A 132 33.43 -8.48 7.95
CA GLY A 132 32.40 -8.02 8.86
C GLY A 132 31.70 -6.75 8.42
N PHE A 133 30.94 -6.19 9.34
CA PHE A 133 30.23 -4.92 9.21
C PHE A 133 30.46 -4.05 10.45
N HIS A 134 30.16 -2.75 10.36
CA HIS A 134 30.19 -1.90 11.56
C HIS A 134 29.01 -2.10 12.52
N ILE A 135 28.02 -2.92 12.15
CA ILE A 135 26.85 -3.29 12.97
C ILE A 135 27.00 -4.77 13.35
N PRO A 136 26.69 -5.18 14.59
CA PRO A 136 26.98 -6.53 15.09
C PRO A 136 25.99 -7.62 14.66
N VAL A 137 24.96 -7.27 13.87
CA VAL A 137 23.88 -8.17 13.43
C VAL A 137 23.59 -7.97 11.94
N PHE A 138 23.01 -8.99 11.32
CA PHE A 138 22.57 -8.95 9.93
C PHE A 138 21.05 -9.09 9.80
N PHE A 139 20.49 -8.71 8.64
CA PHE A 139 19.04 -8.62 8.45
C PHE A 139 18.33 -9.98 8.30
N ILE A 140 19.05 -11.00 7.83
CA ILE A 140 18.52 -12.33 7.53
C ILE A 140 19.41 -13.40 8.14
N ARG A 141 18.84 -14.56 8.44
CA ARG A 141 19.52 -15.69 9.09
C ARG A 141 19.90 -16.84 8.17
N ASP A 142 19.31 -16.88 6.96
CA ASP A 142 19.54 -17.95 5.99
C ASP A 142 20.10 -17.36 4.68
N PRO A 143 21.17 -17.92 4.10
CA PRO A 143 21.83 -17.33 2.94
C PRO A 143 20.98 -17.41 1.67
N MET A 144 19.95 -18.27 1.64
CA MET A 144 19.07 -18.38 0.48
C MET A 144 18.31 -17.09 0.19
N GLU A 145 18.04 -16.28 1.23
CA GLU A 145 17.34 -14.99 1.13
C GLU A 145 18.26 -13.82 0.75
N PHE A 146 19.58 -14.06 0.62
CA PHE A 146 20.55 -12.97 0.40
C PHE A 146 20.31 -12.22 -0.90
N ALA A 147 19.92 -12.93 -1.97
CA ALA A 147 19.56 -12.30 -3.23
C ALA A 147 18.33 -11.39 -3.08
N ASP A 148 17.30 -11.87 -2.37
CA ASP A 148 16.03 -11.17 -2.21
C ASP A 148 16.19 -9.88 -1.41
N ILE A 149 16.87 -9.94 -0.26
CA ILE A 149 17.11 -8.73 0.53
C ILE A 149 18.02 -7.75 -0.21
N THR A 150 19.04 -8.24 -0.92
CA THR A 150 19.92 -7.39 -1.73
C THR A 150 19.12 -6.68 -2.82
N HIS A 151 18.23 -7.40 -3.52
CA HIS A 151 17.34 -6.81 -4.52
C HIS A 151 16.37 -5.80 -3.91
N ALA A 152 15.84 -6.06 -2.71
CA ALA A 152 14.92 -5.17 -2.01
C ALA A 152 15.57 -3.82 -1.64
N PHE A 153 16.82 -3.85 -1.16
CA PHE A 153 17.57 -2.63 -0.81
C PHE A 153 18.18 -1.90 -2.02
N LYS A 154 18.57 -2.63 -3.08
CA LYS A 154 19.12 -2.03 -4.31
C LYS A 154 18.11 -1.16 -5.04
N PRO A 155 18.57 -0.27 -5.94
CA PRO A 155 17.68 0.54 -6.75
C PRO A 155 16.63 -0.30 -7.49
N ASN A 156 15.41 0.21 -7.56
CA ASN A 156 14.27 -0.45 -8.18
C ASN A 156 14.59 -0.74 -9.66
N PRO A 157 14.45 -1.99 -10.14
CA PRO A 157 14.85 -2.37 -11.50
C PRO A 157 14.08 -1.63 -12.60
N LYS A 158 12.95 -0.99 -12.27
CA LYS A 158 12.15 -0.19 -13.20
C LYS A 158 12.75 1.20 -13.48
N ASN A 159 13.37 1.83 -12.48
CA ASN A 159 13.78 3.24 -12.57
C ASN A 159 15.21 3.52 -12.07
N ASN A 160 15.89 2.51 -11.53
CA ASN A 160 17.23 2.61 -10.94
C ASN A 160 17.32 3.65 -9.80
N ILE A 161 16.25 3.80 -9.00
CA ILE A 161 16.20 4.65 -7.80
C ILE A 161 16.03 3.77 -6.57
N GLN A 162 16.79 4.02 -5.49
CA GLN A 162 16.53 3.35 -4.21
C GLN A 162 15.23 3.85 -3.61
N GLU A 163 14.34 2.91 -3.30
CA GLU A 163 13.02 3.20 -2.74
C GLU A 163 12.81 2.31 -1.51
N MET A 164 12.82 2.92 -0.33
CA MET A 164 12.83 2.18 0.94
C MET A 164 11.59 1.31 1.16
N TRP A 165 10.45 1.62 0.51
CA TRP A 165 9.25 0.77 0.57
C TRP A 165 9.53 -0.68 0.15
N ARG A 166 10.48 -0.91 -0.78
CA ARG A 166 10.87 -2.26 -1.22
C ARG A 166 11.60 -3.04 -0.13
N ALA A 167 12.49 -2.36 0.59
CA ALA A 167 13.17 -2.93 1.74
C ALA A 167 12.17 -3.25 2.86
N PHE A 168 11.22 -2.35 3.14
CA PHE A 168 10.17 -2.59 4.15
C PHE A 168 9.16 -3.67 3.74
N ASP A 169 8.86 -3.82 2.45
CA ASP A 169 8.04 -4.93 1.94
C ASP A 169 8.69 -6.28 2.27
N PHE A 170 9.97 -6.44 1.88
CA PHE A 170 10.74 -7.63 2.23
C PHE A 170 10.77 -7.84 3.75
N LEU A 171 11.12 -6.80 4.51
CA LEU A 171 11.26 -6.91 5.97
C LEU A 171 9.94 -7.13 6.69
N SER A 172 8.79 -6.76 6.13
CA SER A 172 7.47 -7.07 6.72
C SER A 172 7.05 -8.54 6.59
N HIS A 173 7.88 -9.36 5.95
CA HIS A 173 7.73 -10.82 5.92
C HIS A 173 8.84 -11.53 6.72
N HIS A 174 9.88 -10.79 7.14
CA HIS A 174 11.08 -11.32 7.76
C HIS A 174 11.34 -10.58 9.09
N PRO A 175 10.58 -10.89 10.16
CA PRO A 175 10.67 -10.20 11.44
C PRO A 175 12.06 -10.27 12.09
N GLU A 176 12.90 -11.23 11.69
CA GLU A 176 14.30 -11.31 12.11
C GLU A 176 15.14 -10.08 11.78
N GLY A 177 14.76 -9.35 10.73
CA GLY A 177 15.47 -8.14 10.32
C GLY A 177 15.27 -6.97 11.26
N LEU A 178 14.31 -7.06 12.19
CA LEU A 178 13.99 -5.99 13.12
C LEU A 178 15.18 -5.60 14.00
N ASN A 179 16.01 -6.55 14.44
CA ASN A 179 17.19 -6.24 15.25
C ASN A 179 18.15 -5.33 14.48
N THR A 180 18.50 -5.70 13.25
CA THR A 180 19.37 -4.89 12.39
C THR A 180 18.75 -3.54 12.04
N ILE A 181 17.42 -3.47 11.90
CA ILE A 181 16.70 -2.22 11.70
C ILE A 181 16.92 -1.23 12.86
N THR A 182 16.97 -1.71 14.11
CA THR A 182 17.26 -0.83 15.27
C THR A 182 18.67 -0.26 15.25
N TYR A 183 19.62 -0.87 14.53
CA TYR A 183 20.96 -0.29 14.29
C TYR A 183 20.99 0.59 13.04
N PHE A 184 20.30 0.16 11.98
CA PHE A 184 20.30 0.85 10.70
C PHE A 184 19.64 2.25 10.78
N PHE A 185 18.55 2.38 11.56
CA PHE A 185 17.85 3.66 11.76
C PHE A 185 18.29 4.44 13.00
N ASP A 186 19.21 3.88 13.78
CA ASP A 186 19.97 4.60 14.80
C ASP A 186 21.02 5.53 14.15
N ASP A 187 21.68 6.36 14.96
CA ASP A 187 22.79 7.22 14.54
C ASP A 187 23.93 6.40 13.93
N LEU A 188 24.11 5.15 14.36
CA LEU A 188 25.12 4.24 13.79
C LEU A 188 24.93 3.99 12.29
N GLY A 189 23.71 4.12 11.74
CA GLY A 189 23.46 3.88 10.32
C GLY A 189 24.17 4.84 9.36
N ILE A 190 24.74 5.94 9.86
CA ILE A 190 25.57 6.88 9.08
C ILE A 190 26.84 7.21 9.87
N PRO A 191 27.88 6.36 9.84
CA PRO A 191 29.15 6.66 10.51
C PRO A 191 29.79 7.93 9.96
N LEU A 192 30.51 8.66 10.82
CA LEU A 192 31.19 9.90 10.45
C LEU A 192 32.18 9.69 9.30
N ASN A 193 32.99 8.64 9.43
CA ASN A 193 33.91 8.13 8.43
C ASN A 193 34.35 6.72 8.87
N TYR A 194 35.22 6.08 8.09
CA TYR A 194 35.63 4.71 8.39
C TYR A 194 36.42 4.59 9.69
N ARG A 195 37.22 5.60 10.07
CA ARG A 195 38.08 5.55 11.28
C ARG A 195 37.27 5.58 12.58
N HIS A 196 36.07 6.13 12.54
CA HIS A 196 35.18 6.30 13.69
C HIS A 196 34.02 5.30 13.75
N MET A 197 34.24 4.07 13.29
CA MET A 197 33.27 2.98 13.42
C MET A 197 33.95 1.71 13.95
N ASN A 198 33.20 0.91 14.70
CA ASN A 198 33.62 -0.44 15.06
C ASN A 198 33.47 -1.38 13.86
N GLY A 199 33.96 -2.62 14.01
CA GLY A 199 33.75 -3.71 13.06
C GLY A 199 33.39 -4.99 13.80
N TYR A 200 32.52 -5.79 13.22
CA TYR A 200 32.00 -7.03 13.80
C TYR A 200 31.93 -8.08 12.71
N ALA A 201 32.49 -9.25 12.95
CA ALA A 201 32.40 -10.35 11.99
C ALA A 201 30.96 -10.88 11.84
N ILE A 202 30.08 -10.55 12.79
CA ILE A 202 28.68 -10.98 12.95
C ILE A 202 28.55 -12.46 13.28
N HIS A 203 29.16 -13.31 12.46
CA HIS A 203 29.15 -14.76 12.57
C HIS A 203 29.88 -15.24 13.82
N ALA A 204 29.38 -16.36 14.36
CA ALA A 204 30.19 -17.22 15.19
C ALA A 204 31.13 -18.04 14.29
N PHE A 205 32.43 -18.03 14.58
CA PHE A 205 33.41 -18.97 14.02
C PHE A 205 33.79 -19.99 15.09
N THR A 206 34.67 -20.92 14.74
CA THR A 206 35.22 -21.91 15.65
C THR A 206 36.72 -21.68 15.82
N LEU A 207 37.21 -21.60 17.05
CA LEU A 207 38.64 -21.65 17.34
C LEU A 207 39.02 -23.03 17.88
N ILE A 208 40.19 -23.51 17.45
CA ILE A 208 40.78 -24.76 17.94
C ILE A 208 42.18 -24.48 18.45
N ASN A 209 42.42 -24.77 19.72
CA ASN A 209 43.74 -24.64 20.34
C ASN A 209 44.63 -25.88 20.09
N LYS A 210 45.90 -25.84 20.52
CA LYS A 210 46.85 -26.95 20.30
C LYS A 210 46.45 -28.28 20.96
N ASP A 211 45.62 -28.23 21.99
CA ASP A 211 45.10 -29.41 22.70
C ASP A 211 43.81 -29.97 22.06
N GLY A 212 43.33 -29.34 20.99
CA GLY A 212 42.08 -29.70 20.32
C GLY A 212 40.81 -29.18 21.00
N LYS A 213 40.93 -28.26 21.97
CA LYS A 213 39.78 -27.59 22.57
C LYS A 213 39.08 -26.72 21.53
N VAL A 214 37.77 -26.92 21.40
CA VAL A 214 36.90 -26.21 20.46
C VAL A 214 36.09 -25.16 21.22
N VAL A 215 36.09 -23.93 20.73
CA VAL A 215 35.20 -22.86 21.22
C VAL A 215 34.56 -22.12 20.04
N TYR A 216 33.30 -21.72 20.18
CA TYR A 216 32.73 -20.72 19.28
C TYR A 216 33.28 -19.33 19.62
N VAL A 217 33.44 -18.48 18.61
CA VAL A 217 34.01 -17.13 18.74
C VAL A 217 33.25 -16.08 17.92
N LYS A 218 33.01 -14.89 18.47
CA LYS A 218 32.69 -13.67 17.71
C LYS A 218 33.85 -12.68 17.79
N PHE A 219 34.19 -12.05 16.66
CA PHE A 219 35.30 -11.09 16.56
C PHE A 219 34.79 -9.64 16.49
N HIS A 220 35.43 -8.76 17.25
CA HIS A 220 35.05 -7.35 17.43
C HIS A 220 36.25 -6.44 17.24
N TRP A 221 36.23 -5.58 16.23
CA TRP A 221 37.16 -4.47 16.03
C TRP A 221 36.61 -3.22 16.69
N ILE A 222 37.26 -2.76 17.76
CA ILE A 222 36.86 -1.55 18.48
C ILE A 222 37.77 -0.40 18.06
N SER A 223 37.20 0.67 17.51
CA SER A 223 37.99 1.81 17.04
C SER A 223 38.68 2.53 18.21
N SER A 224 39.99 2.73 18.11
CA SER A 224 40.74 3.54 19.08
C SER A 224 40.41 5.05 18.96
N GLN A 225 39.80 5.47 17.85
CA GLN A 225 39.38 6.85 17.59
C GLN A 225 37.97 7.16 18.16
N GLY A 226 37.28 6.12 18.65
CA GLY A 226 35.91 6.19 19.15
C GLY A 226 34.86 6.18 18.04
N VAL A 227 33.64 5.80 18.40
CA VAL A 227 32.51 5.73 17.45
C VAL A 227 31.86 7.11 17.31
N LYS A 228 31.75 7.60 16.07
CA LYS A 228 31.07 8.85 15.74
C LYS A 228 30.20 8.67 14.50
N SER A 229 29.10 9.41 14.45
CA SER A 229 28.12 9.37 13.38
C SER A 229 27.76 10.77 12.91
N LEU A 230 27.29 10.87 11.67
CA LEU A 230 26.64 12.07 11.15
C LEU A 230 25.14 12.01 11.45
N LEU A 231 24.56 13.15 11.83
CA LEU A 231 23.11 13.29 11.79
C LEU A 231 22.63 13.49 10.35
N ASP A 232 21.35 13.25 10.09
CA ASP A 232 20.80 13.18 8.73
C ASP A 232 21.04 14.47 7.91
N ASP A 233 20.87 15.65 8.51
CA ASP A 233 21.10 16.94 7.85
C ASP A 233 22.59 17.21 7.58
N GLU A 234 23.47 16.73 8.47
CA GLU A 234 24.92 16.81 8.27
C GLU A 234 25.36 15.87 7.16
N ALA A 235 24.80 14.65 7.12
CA ALA A 235 25.07 13.66 6.09
C ALA A 235 24.71 14.16 4.68
N VAL A 236 23.60 14.89 4.55
CA VAL A 236 23.19 15.55 3.30
C VAL A 236 24.18 16.65 2.90
N LYS A 237 24.56 17.52 3.85
CA LYS A 237 25.52 18.61 3.58
C LYS A 237 26.90 18.08 3.18
N VAL A 238 27.42 17.13 3.95
CA VAL A 238 28.73 16.49 3.69
C VAL A 238 28.69 15.73 2.37
N GLY A 239 27.68 14.91 2.14
CA GLY A 239 27.57 14.11 0.91
C GLY A 239 27.35 14.95 -0.35
N GLY A 240 26.61 16.05 -0.25
CA GLY A 240 26.41 17.00 -1.34
C GLY A 240 27.67 17.78 -1.70
N ALA A 241 28.52 18.07 -0.70
CA ALA A 241 29.80 18.76 -0.91
C ALA A 241 30.92 17.81 -1.36
N ASN A 242 30.98 16.61 -0.78
CA ASN A 242 32.00 15.61 -1.08
C ASN A 242 31.43 14.19 -0.93
N ILE A 243 31.11 13.55 -2.06
CA ILE A 243 30.63 12.17 -2.10
C ILE A 243 31.67 11.13 -1.62
N SER A 244 32.94 11.54 -1.52
CA SER A 244 34.09 10.71 -1.13
C SER A 244 34.67 11.09 0.22
N HIS A 245 33.88 11.68 1.12
CA HIS A 245 34.39 12.24 2.38
C HIS A 245 35.07 11.21 3.27
N ALA A 246 34.57 9.97 3.35
CA ALA A 246 35.11 8.93 4.21
C ALA A 246 36.38 8.29 3.61
N THR A 247 36.41 8.17 2.28
CA THR A 247 37.62 7.79 1.53
C THR A 247 38.72 8.85 1.70
N GLN A 248 38.37 10.13 1.54
CA GLN A 248 39.31 11.24 1.69
C GLN A 248 39.85 11.33 3.12
N ASP A 249 38.99 11.21 4.14
CA ASP A 249 39.42 11.19 5.55
C ASP A 249 40.42 10.06 5.83
N LEU A 250 40.15 8.84 5.35
CA LEU A 250 41.07 7.72 5.54
C LEU A 250 42.41 8.01 4.87
N TYR A 251 42.37 8.43 3.61
CA TYR A 251 43.57 8.72 2.82
C TYR A 251 44.42 9.81 3.47
N ASP A 252 43.81 10.96 3.78
CA ASP A 252 44.49 12.14 4.33
C ASP A 252 45.04 11.88 5.73
N SER A 253 44.32 11.10 6.55
CA SER A 253 44.82 10.73 7.87
C SER A 253 46.10 9.91 7.80
N ILE A 254 46.19 8.99 6.84
CA ILE A 254 47.38 8.16 6.65
C ILE A 254 48.53 8.99 6.09
N GLU A 255 48.28 9.87 5.11
CA GLU A 255 49.29 10.81 4.61
C GLU A 255 49.82 11.74 5.71
N ALA A 256 48.94 12.18 6.62
CA ALA A 256 49.29 13.04 7.74
C ALA A 256 49.97 12.30 8.90
N GLY A 257 50.09 10.97 8.85
CA GLY A 257 50.62 10.15 9.94
C GLY A 257 49.67 9.91 11.11
N ASP A 258 48.39 10.32 11.00
CA ASP A 258 47.31 10.05 11.95
C ASP A 258 46.68 8.67 11.68
N PHE A 259 47.49 7.63 11.87
CA PHE A 259 47.16 6.26 11.49
C PHE A 259 45.96 5.72 12.28
N PRO A 260 44.86 5.33 11.62
CA PRO A 260 43.73 4.76 12.32
C PRO A 260 44.05 3.38 12.89
N GLU A 261 43.58 3.16 14.10
CA GLU A 261 43.76 1.93 14.86
C GLU A 261 42.43 1.32 15.29
N TRP A 262 42.38 -0.02 15.30
CA TRP A 262 41.30 -0.80 15.91
C TRP A 262 41.87 -1.90 16.79
N LYS A 263 41.30 -2.09 17.98
CA LYS A 263 41.62 -3.20 18.88
C LYS A 263 40.73 -4.38 18.56
N LEU A 264 41.33 -5.56 18.38
CA LEU A 264 40.60 -6.81 18.22
C LEU A 264 40.27 -7.38 19.60
N TYR A 265 38.99 -7.66 19.80
CA TYR A 265 38.44 -8.42 20.90
C TYR A 265 37.72 -9.65 20.38
N ILE A 266 37.62 -10.67 21.25
CA ILE A 266 36.82 -11.86 21.01
C ILE A 266 35.83 -12.08 22.15
N GLN A 267 34.65 -12.59 21.82
CA GLN A 267 33.77 -13.28 22.76
C GLN A 267 33.87 -14.77 22.48
N THR A 268 33.88 -15.62 23.51
CA THR A 268 33.99 -17.08 23.33
C THR A 268 32.87 -17.81 24.04
N MET A 269 32.35 -18.86 23.42
CA MET A 269 31.32 -19.74 23.96
C MET A 269 31.75 -21.20 23.82
N ASP A 270 31.52 -22.01 24.85
CA ASP A 270 31.64 -23.47 24.73
C ASP A 270 30.45 -23.99 23.90
N PRO A 271 30.67 -24.73 22.79
CA PRO A 271 29.59 -25.26 21.95
C PRO A 271 28.55 -26.09 22.71
N THR A 272 28.93 -26.71 23.84
CA THR A 272 27.98 -27.47 24.69
C THR A 272 26.95 -26.58 25.40
N ASN A 273 27.17 -25.26 25.42
CA ASN A 273 26.26 -24.27 26.00
C ASN A 273 25.28 -23.68 25.00
N GLU A 274 25.30 -24.11 23.73
CA GLU A 274 24.46 -23.56 22.66
C GLU A 274 22.98 -23.53 23.06
N ASP A 275 22.53 -24.56 23.79
CA ASP A 275 21.15 -24.69 24.19
C ASP A 275 20.71 -23.88 25.41
N LYS A 276 21.63 -23.21 26.12
CA LYS A 276 21.33 -22.51 27.39
C LYS A 276 20.58 -21.19 27.21
N TYR A 277 20.60 -20.62 26.02
CA TYR A 277 20.09 -19.27 25.76
C TYR A 277 18.73 -19.30 25.07
N ASP A 278 17.97 -18.22 25.22
CA ASP A 278 16.65 -18.03 24.59
C ASP A 278 16.73 -17.55 23.13
N PHE A 279 17.94 -17.57 22.57
CA PHE A 279 18.26 -17.35 21.18
C PHE A 279 19.29 -18.41 20.73
N ASP A 280 19.39 -18.62 19.42
CA ASP A 280 20.43 -19.48 18.83
C ASP A 280 21.75 -18.70 18.69
N PRO A 281 22.86 -19.12 19.34
CA PRO A 281 24.14 -18.42 19.27
C PRO A 281 24.76 -18.30 17.88
N LEU A 282 24.34 -19.15 16.93
CA LEU A 282 24.78 -19.16 15.54
C LEU A 282 23.88 -18.30 14.63
N ASP A 283 22.81 -17.71 15.16
CA ASP A 283 21.92 -16.79 14.45
C ASP A 283 22.58 -15.40 14.31
N VAL A 284 22.93 -15.02 13.08
CA VAL A 284 23.53 -13.71 12.75
C VAL A 284 22.62 -12.51 13.03
N THR A 285 21.34 -12.73 13.30
CA THR A 285 20.42 -11.65 13.73
C THR A 285 20.51 -11.37 15.24
N LYS A 286 21.41 -12.05 15.96
CA LYS A 286 21.59 -11.95 17.41
C LYS A 286 22.98 -11.50 17.82
N ILE A 287 23.04 -10.67 18.86
CA ILE A 287 24.28 -10.39 19.59
C ILE A 287 24.48 -11.39 20.72
N TRP A 288 25.73 -11.58 21.13
CA TRP A 288 26.07 -12.21 22.41
C TRP A 288 26.20 -11.09 23.45
N PRO A 289 25.31 -11.03 24.46
CA PRO A 289 25.34 -9.96 25.46
C PRO A 289 26.69 -9.90 26.19
N GLU A 290 27.27 -8.71 26.36
CA GLU A 290 28.62 -8.57 26.93
C GLU A 290 28.69 -8.94 28.42
N ASP A 291 27.58 -8.87 29.14
CA ASP A 291 27.44 -9.30 30.53
C ASP A 291 27.50 -10.83 30.69
N GLU A 292 27.07 -11.58 29.68
CA GLU A 292 27.18 -13.04 29.62
C GLU A 292 28.47 -13.51 28.94
N PHE A 293 28.92 -12.77 27.92
CA PHE A 293 30.09 -13.09 27.10
C PHE A 293 31.06 -11.89 27.08
N PRO A 294 31.92 -11.73 28.09
CA PRO A 294 32.78 -10.57 28.19
C PRO A 294 33.79 -10.50 27.03
N LEU A 295 34.08 -9.27 26.58
CA LEU A 295 35.08 -9.01 25.56
C LEU A 295 36.49 -9.32 26.09
N ARG A 296 37.17 -10.27 25.45
CA ARG A 296 38.57 -10.61 25.72
C ARG A 296 39.49 -9.95 24.67
N PRO A 297 40.49 -9.15 25.07
CA PRO A 297 41.40 -8.51 24.14
C PRO A 297 42.32 -9.52 23.44
N VAL A 298 42.68 -9.23 22.19
CA VAL A 298 43.56 -10.07 21.35
C VAL A 298 44.75 -9.27 20.82
N GLY A 299 44.48 -8.17 20.11
CA GLY A 299 45.50 -7.45 19.36
C GLY A 299 45.01 -6.10 18.87
N ARG A 300 45.77 -5.47 17.98
CA ARG A 300 45.41 -4.22 17.31
C ARG A 300 45.79 -4.23 15.84
N MET A 301 44.98 -3.60 15.02
CA MET A 301 45.28 -3.30 13.61
C MET A 301 45.63 -1.81 13.51
N VAL A 302 46.72 -1.49 12.82
CA VAL A 302 47.10 -0.12 12.48
C VAL A 302 47.22 -0.01 10.95
N LEU A 303 46.48 0.91 10.35
CA LEU A 303 46.58 1.20 8.91
C LEU A 303 47.48 2.40 8.70
N ASN A 304 48.64 2.17 8.10
CA ASN A 304 49.72 3.15 8.03
C ASN A 304 50.23 3.42 6.61
N LYS A 305 49.61 2.83 5.59
CA LYS A 305 50.00 3.07 4.20
C LYS A 305 48.79 3.07 3.27
N ASN A 306 48.66 4.11 2.47
CA ASN A 306 47.69 4.16 1.37
C ASN A 306 48.03 3.14 0.28
N VAL A 307 47.03 2.72 -0.49
CA VAL A 307 47.28 1.91 -1.68
C VAL A 307 48.04 2.73 -2.72
N ASP A 308 49.00 2.12 -3.41
CA ASP A 308 49.83 2.82 -4.40
C ASP A 308 49.01 3.05 -5.69
N ASN A 309 48.10 2.12 -6.02
CA ASN A 309 47.10 2.30 -7.07
C ASN A 309 45.73 1.73 -6.64
N PHE A 310 44.71 2.59 -6.65
CA PHE A 310 43.35 2.22 -6.23
C PHE A 310 42.80 1.01 -7.01
N PHE A 311 42.96 0.99 -8.34
CA PHE A 311 42.44 -0.13 -9.13
C PHE A 311 43.14 -1.44 -8.77
N ASN A 312 44.48 -1.44 -8.75
CA ASN A 312 45.28 -2.65 -8.54
C ASN A 312 45.18 -3.23 -7.13
N GLU A 313 44.93 -2.40 -6.12
CA GLU A 313 45.02 -2.82 -4.73
C GLU A 313 43.72 -2.64 -3.93
N SER A 314 42.81 -1.76 -4.34
CA SER A 314 41.46 -1.68 -3.75
C SER A 314 40.42 -2.35 -4.61
N GLU A 315 40.44 -2.15 -5.92
CA GLU A 315 39.40 -2.69 -6.81
C GLU A 315 39.64 -4.17 -7.13
N LEU A 316 40.86 -4.57 -7.46
CA LEU A 316 41.22 -5.99 -7.69
C LEU A 316 41.27 -6.83 -6.41
N LEU A 317 41.16 -6.23 -5.23
CA LEU A 317 41.15 -6.94 -3.96
C LEU A 317 39.94 -7.86 -3.81
N ALA A 318 40.20 -9.13 -3.52
CA ALA A 318 39.23 -10.18 -3.32
C ALA A 318 39.29 -10.68 -1.87
N PHE A 319 38.16 -10.63 -1.19
CA PHE A 319 37.96 -11.26 0.11
C PHE A 319 37.12 -12.52 -0.08
N ASP A 320 37.37 -13.54 0.72
CA ASP A 320 36.56 -14.76 0.79
C ASP A 320 36.59 -15.30 2.22
N PRO A 321 35.44 -15.41 2.94
CA PRO A 321 35.42 -15.95 4.29
C PRO A 321 35.84 -17.43 4.35
N ALA A 322 35.96 -18.14 3.21
CA ALA A 322 36.56 -19.46 3.14
C ALA A 322 38.10 -19.44 3.26
N HIS A 323 38.73 -18.27 3.19
CA HIS A 323 40.15 -18.11 3.50
C HIS A 323 40.35 -18.10 5.03
N VAL A 324 40.37 -19.30 5.60
CA VAL A 324 40.75 -19.55 7.00
C VAL A 324 42.15 -20.15 7.10
N VAL A 325 42.73 -20.06 8.29
CA VAL A 325 44.05 -20.62 8.62
C VAL A 325 43.91 -21.62 9.76
N PRO A 326 44.82 -22.61 9.90
CA PRO A 326 44.77 -23.59 10.97
C PRO A 326 44.53 -22.97 12.35
N GLY A 327 43.54 -23.48 13.08
CA GLY A 327 43.13 -22.94 14.38
C GLY A 327 41.95 -21.97 14.34
N ILE A 328 41.48 -21.60 13.15
CA ILE A 328 40.22 -20.89 12.91
C ILE A 328 39.42 -21.67 11.87
N TYR A 329 38.16 -21.97 12.17
CA TYR A 329 37.28 -22.79 11.34
C TYR A 329 35.85 -22.23 11.36
N TYR A 330 34.99 -22.79 10.53
CA TYR A 330 33.60 -22.41 10.43
C TYR A 330 32.77 -22.99 11.58
N SER A 331 31.69 -22.32 11.93
CA SER A 331 30.60 -22.91 12.72
C SER A 331 29.50 -23.42 11.79
N ASP A 332 28.45 -24.01 12.37
CA ASP A 332 27.25 -24.43 11.64
C ASP A 332 26.25 -23.28 11.39
N ASP A 333 26.68 -22.03 11.58
CA ASP A 333 25.93 -20.83 11.16
C ASP A 333 25.55 -20.94 9.67
N LYS A 334 24.25 -21.08 9.42
CA LYS A 334 23.69 -21.26 8.06
C LYS A 334 24.10 -20.13 7.14
N PHE A 335 24.08 -18.88 7.62
CA PHE A 335 24.44 -17.71 6.82
C PHE A 335 25.92 -17.73 6.45
N LEU A 336 26.80 -18.11 7.40
CA LEU A 336 28.22 -18.30 7.12
C LEU A 336 28.43 -19.35 6.02
N GLN A 337 27.79 -20.52 6.13
CA GLN A 337 27.95 -21.63 5.18
C GLN A 337 27.64 -21.20 3.73
N GLY A 338 26.59 -20.42 3.50
CA GLY A 338 26.29 -19.90 2.16
C GLY A 338 27.32 -18.89 1.64
N ARG A 339 27.89 -18.08 2.54
CA ARG A 339 28.96 -17.13 2.17
C ARG A 339 30.25 -17.84 1.73
N LEU A 340 30.56 -19.02 2.27
CA LEU A 340 31.74 -19.81 1.86
C LEU A 340 31.71 -20.17 0.37
N PHE A 341 30.51 -20.30 -0.21
CA PHE A 341 30.35 -20.50 -1.65
C PHE A 341 30.37 -19.17 -2.42
N ALA A 342 29.57 -18.21 -1.98
CA ALA A 342 29.21 -17.04 -2.78
C ALA A 342 30.41 -16.14 -3.14
N TYR A 343 31.38 -15.98 -2.23
CA TYR A 343 32.50 -15.07 -2.46
C TYR A 343 33.46 -15.61 -3.51
N GLY A 344 33.90 -16.86 -3.38
CA GLY A 344 34.78 -17.50 -4.36
C GLY A 344 34.17 -17.53 -5.77
N ASP A 345 32.86 -17.76 -5.88
CA ASP A 345 32.14 -17.70 -7.16
C ASP A 345 32.12 -16.28 -7.76
N ALA A 346 31.70 -15.29 -6.97
CA ALA A 346 31.62 -13.90 -7.42
C ALA A 346 32.99 -13.34 -7.89
N GLN A 347 34.10 -13.74 -7.25
CA GLN A 347 35.43 -13.31 -7.67
C GLN A 347 35.87 -13.95 -8.99
N ARG A 348 35.46 -15.19 -9.28
CA ARG A 348 35.75 -15.81 -10.58
C ARG A 348 35.06 -15.09 -11.72
N TYR A 349 33.83 -14.60 -11.52
CA TYR A 349 33.15 -13.75 -12.48
C TYR A 349 33.83 -12.38 -12.63
N ARG A 350 34.16 -11.74 -11.51
CA ARG A 350 34.64 -10.35 -11.49
C ARG A 350 36.08 -10.19 -11.96
N LEU A 351 36.95 -11.13 -11.60
CA LEU A 351 38.41 -11.05 -11.74
C LEU A 351 39.01 -12.23 -12.50
N GLY A 352 38.21 -13.23 -12.86
CA GLY A 352 38.67 -14.44 -13.53
C GLY A 352 39.09 -15.57 -12.58
N ALA A 353 39.26 -16.77 -13.14
CA ALA A 353 39.63 -17.98 -12.39
C ALA A 353 40.95 -17.84 -11.62
N ASN A 354 41.87 -17.03 -12.13
CA ASN A 354 43.21 -16.80 -11.59
C ASN A 354 43.33 -15.55 -10.72
N HIS A 355 42.22 -15.03 -10.18
CA HIS A 355 42.23 -13.80 -9.37
C HIS A 355 43.14 -13.84 -8.13
N LEU A 356 43.42 -15.03 -7.58
CA LEU A 356 44.37 -15.21 -6.48
C LEU A 356 45.83 -14.99 -6.88
N LEU A 357 46.15 -14.96 -8.19
CA LEU A 357 47.48 -14.61 -8.66
C LEU A 357 47.73 -13.10 -8.63
N LEU A 358 46.66 -12.29 -8.61
CA LEU A 358 46.79 -10.82 -8.58
C LEU A 358 47.61 -10.41 -7.34
N PRO A 359 48.58 -9.48 -7.46
CA PRO A 359 49.56 -9.22 -6.39
C PRO A 359 48.97 -8.90 -5.02
N VAL A 360 47.80 -8.25 -4.99
CA VAL A 360 47.09 -7.91 -3.75
C VAL A 360 46.36 -9.11 -3.12
N ASN A 361 45.98 -10.11 -3.92
CA ASN A 361 45.28 -11.31 -3.45
C ASN A 361 46.22 -12.47 -3.14
N ALA A 362 47.39 -12.50 -3.79
CA ALA A 362 48.35 -13.58 -3.64
C ALA A 362 48.83 -13.71 -2.18
N PRO A 363 48.87 -14.93 -1.62
CA PRO A 363 49.47 -15.15 -0.31
C PRO A 363 50.94 -14.75 -0.32
N LYS A 364 51.45 -14.28 0.82
CA LYS A 364 52.87 -13.91 0.98
C LYS A 364 53.73 -15.11 1.40
N THR A 365 53.27 -16.31 1.08
CA THR A 365 53.88 -17.59 1.40
C THR A 365 53.99 -18.44 0.15
N GLU A 366 54.88 -19.42 0.20
CA GLU A 366 54.90 -20.48 -0.81
C GLU A 366 53.55 -21.21 -0.81
N HIS A 367 53.10 -21.58 -2.00
CA HIS A 367 51.87 -22.33 -2.20
C HIS A 367 52.08 -23.33 -3.34
N HIS A 368 51.79 -24.60 -3.07
CA HIS A 368 51.92 -25.69 -4.02
C HIS A 368 50.56 -26.37 -4.16
N ASN A 369 50.00 -26.37 -5.37
CA ASN A 369 48.71 -27.00 -5.69
C ASN A 369 48.71 -27.49 -7.14
N ASN A 370 47.68 -28.23 -7.53
CA ASN A 370 47.54 -28.81 -8.87
C ASN A 370 46.58 -28.03 -9.79
N ASN A 371 46.35 -26.74 -9.51
CA ASN A 371 45.51 -25.89 -10.37
C ASN A 371 46.37 -25.27 -11.48
N TYR A 372 46.01 -25.51 -12.74
CA TYR A 372 46.70 -25.03 -13.95
C TYR A 372 45.77 -24.24 -14.88
N ASP A 373 46.35 -23.55 -15.87
CA ASP A 373 45.65 -22.82 -16.94
C ASP A 373 44.76 -21.67 -16.46
N GLY A 374 43.61 -21.46 -17.11
CA GLY A 374 42.66 -20.37 -16.82
C GLY A 374 43.03 -19.03 -17.47
N PHE A 375 42.02 -18.18 -17.69
CA PHE A 375 42.20 -16.85 -18.25
C PHE A 375 43.20 -16.01 -17.42
N MET A 376 44.11 -15.31 -18.10
CA MET A 376 45.16 -14.49 -17.47
C MET A 376 46.04 -15.26 -16.46
N ASN A 377 46.42 -16.50 -16.78
CA ASN A 377 47.47 -17.18 -16.02
C ASN A 377 48.84 -16.55 -16.31
N PHE A 378 49.47 -15.98 -15.28
CA PHE A 378 50.83 -15.44 -15.34
C PHE A 378 51.79 -16.12 -14.36
N THR A 379 51.42 -17.29 -13.84
CA THR A 379 52.36 -18.14 -13.10
C THR A 379 53.41 -18.71 -14.03
N LYS A 380 54.64 -18.81 -13.53
CA LYS A 380 55.75 -19.46 -14.23
C LYS A 380 55.96 -20.82 -13.59
N ARG A 381 55.14 -21.81 -13.97
CA ARG A 381 55.26 -23.20 -13.50
C ARG A 381 56.00 -24.03 -14.54
N GLU A 382 56.98 -24.80 -14.09
CA GLU A 382 57.78 -25.71 -14.93
C GLU A 382 57.49 -27.18 -14.61
N ASP A 383 56.57 -27.43 -13.67
CA ASP A 383 56.24 -28.75 -13.16
C ASP A 383 55.50 -29.58 -14.23
N GLN A 384 55.95 -30.82 -14.46
CA GLN A 384 55.34 -31.74 -15.44
C GLN A 384 54.16 -32.54 -14.85
N VAL A 385 53.94 -32.43 -13.54
CA VAL A 385 52.94 -33.19 -12.79
C VAL A 385 51.93 -32.21 -12.21
N ASN A 386 50.66 -32.39 -12.56
CA ASN A 386 49.54 -31.55 -12.13
C ASN A 386 48.42 -32.37 -11.48
N TYR A 387 48.77 -33.48 -10.83
CA TYR A 387 47.83 -34.39 -10.17
C TYR A 387 48.45 -35.03 -8.91
N TYR A 388 47.61 -35.55 -8.01
CA TYR A 388 48.04 -36.23 -6.78
C TYR A 388 47.12 -37.45 -6.51
N PRO A 389 47.66 -38.60 -6.04
CA PRO A 389 49.08 -38.88 -5.78
C PRO A 389 49.88 -39.11 -7.07
N SER A 390 51.19 -38.83 -7.03
CA SER A 390 52.12 -39.07 -8.14
C SER A 390 53.44 -39.64 -7.62
N TRP A 391 54.07 -40.51 -8.42
CA TRP A 391 55.43 -41.02 -8.18
C TRP A 391 56.52 -40.07 -8.68
N TYR A 392 56.16 -39.10 -9.52
CA TYR A 392 57.07 -38.18 -10.19
C TYR A 392 57.15 -36.81 -9.51
N ASP A 393 56.32 -36.57 -8.50
CA ASP A 393 56.31 -35.35 -7.69
C ASP A 393 56.31 -35.70 -6.20
N ASN A 394 57.01 -34.90 -5.40
CA ASN A 394 57.23 -35.13 -3.97
C ASN A 394 56.26 -34.34 -3.07
N VAL A 395 55.24 -33.69 -3.63
CA VAL A 395 54.22 -32.98 -2.85
C VAL A 395 53.46 -33.96 -1.95
N ARG A 396 53.34 -33.61 -0.66
CA ARG A 396 52.67 -34.42 0.37
C ARG A 396 51.54 -33.64 1.05
N PRO A 397 50.40 -34.28 1.39
CA PRO A 397 49.37 -33.66 2.20
C PRO A 397 49.90 -33.29 3.59
N ALA A 398 49.57 -32.08 4.06
CA ALA A 398 49.96 -31.59 5.37
C ALA A 398 49.09 -32.21 6.49
N LYS A 399 49.34 -33.48 6.83
CA LYS A 399 48.55 -34.25 7.82
C LYS A 399 48.43 -33.58 9.20
N LYS A 400 49.38 -32.71 9.57
CA LYS A 400 49.37 -31.97 10.84
C LYS A 400 48.20 -30.98 10.98
N TYR A 401 47.52 -30.62 9.89
CA TYR A 401 46.37 -29.72 9.87
C TYR A 401 45.04 -30.47 9.65
N SER A 402 44.97 -31.76 9.98
CA SER A 402 43.71 -32.51 9.90
C SER A 402 42.65 -31.90 10.80
N ILE A 403 41.47 -31.62 10.24
CA ILE A 403 40.31 -31.08 10.95
C ILE A 403 39.84 -32.11 12.00
N ILE A 404 39.62 -31.67 13.24
CA ILE A 404 38.93 -32.47 14.26
C ILE A 404 37.47 -32.61 13.82
N SER A 405 37.02 -33.83 13.52
CA SER A 405 35.66 -34.08 13.07
C SER A 405 34.65 -33.87 14.19
N ALA A 406 33.77 -32.89 14.07
CA ALA A 406 32.53 -32.85 14.84
C ALA A 406 31.54 -33.88 14.26
N SER A 407 30.87 -34.65 15.12
CA SER A 407 29.82 -35.57 14.70
C SER A 407 28.52 -34.80 14.44
N LEU A 408 28.04 -34.78 13.20
CA LEU A 408 26.72 -34.27 12.85
C LEU A 408 25.68 -35.38 12.95
N SER A 409 24.57 -35.14 13.64
CA SER A 409 23.43 -36.06 13.71
C SER A 409 22.13 -35.31 13.43
N GLY A 410 21.28 -35.83 12.55
CA GLY A 410 20.01 -35.19 12.21
C GLY A 410 19.37 -35.73 10.94
N ARG A 411 18.23 -35.14 10.55
CA ARG A 411 17.56 -35.39 9.26
C ARG A 411 17.92 -34.30 8.26
N ARG A 412 17.96 -34.64 6.97
CA ARG A 412 18.13 -33.65 5.89
C ARG A 412 16.81 -32.90 5.68
N GLU A 413 16.75 -31.65 6.09
CA GLU A 413 15.52 -30.85 6.10
C GLU A 413 15.81 -29.39 5.69
N ARG A 414 14.81 -28.71 5.12
CA ARG A 414 14.78 -27.24 4.95
C ARG A 414 13.80 -26.69 5.99
N ARG A 415 14.34 -26.11 7.06
CA ARG A 415 13.54 -25.69 8.22
C ARG A 415 14.15 -24.48 8.90
N GLU A 416 13.27 -23.62 9.42
CA GLU A 416 13.63 -22.54 10.32
C GLU A 416 14.28 -23.07 11.61
N ILE A 417 15.10 -22.24 12.24
CA ILE A 417 15.65 -22.54 13.56
C ILE A 417 14.55 -22.48 14.63
N SER A 418 14.70 -23.24 15.72
CA SER A 418 13.70 -23.31 16.79
C SER A 418 13.69 -22.08 17.68
N LYS A 419 14.85 -21.45 17.92
CA LYS A 419 15.03 -20.30 18.82
C LYS A 419 15.13 -18.99 18.04
N GLN A 420 14.04 -18.57 17.39
CA GLN A 420 14.05 -17.37 16.55
C GLN A 420 14.09 -16.06 17.34
N ASN A 421 13.25 -15.93 18.37
CA ASN A 421 13.15 -14.78 19.28
C ASN A 421 13.44 -13.41 18.62
N ASN A 422 12.59 -13.02 17.68
CA ASN A 422 12.85 -11.88 16.78
C ASN A 422 12.70 -10.50 17.45
N PHE A 423 12.05 -10.44 18.62
CA PHE A 423 11.57 -9.18 19.19
C PHE A 423 12.28 -8.76 20.50
N LYS A 424 12.91 -9.69 21.23
CA LYS A 424 13.52 -9.40 22.54
C LYS A 424 14.72 -8.45 22.43
N GLN A 425 15.76 -8.84 21.71
CA GLN A 425 16.98 -8.03 21.55
C GLN A 425 16.74 -6.65 20.91
N PRO A 426 15.93 -6.49 19.83
CA PRO A 426 15.59 -5.15 19.34
C PRO A 426 14.85 -4.31 20.39
N GLY A 427 13.93 -4.91 21.16
CA GLY A 427 13.21 -4.23 22.23
C GLY A 427 14.11 -3.78 23.38
N GLU A 428 15.03 -4.64 23.84
CA GLU A 428 16.03 -4.32 24.87
C GLU A 428 16.96 -3.21 24.42
N ARG A 429 17.44 -3.28 23.18
CA ARG A 429 18.27 -2.25 22.58
C ARG A 429 17.56 -0.90 22.52
N TYR A 430 16.32 -0.87 22.03
CA TYR A 430 15.54 0.36 21.99
C TYR A 430 15.34 0.96 23.40
N ARG A 431 15.06 0.13 24.41
CA ARG A 431 14.93 0.55 25.81
C ARG A 431 16.24 1.06 26.43
N SER A 432 17.40 0.65 25.91
CA SER A 432 18.71 1.12 26.39
C SER A 432 19.07 2.54 25.96
N PHE A 433 18.33 3.12 25.02
CA PHE A 433 18.58 4.46 24.50
C PHE A 433 18.08 5.55 25.44
N ASP A 434 18.77 6.69 25.43
CA ASP A 434 18.22 7.93 25.98
C ASP A 434 17.00 8.38 25.13
N PRO A 435 16.07 9.16 25.73
CA PRO A 435 14.83 9.55 25.03
C PRO A 435 15.05 10.29 23.71
N ALA A 436 16.09 11.12 23.58
CA ALA A 436 16.36 11.85 22.35
C ALA A 436 16.81 10.90 21.22
N ARG A 437 17.60 9.87 21.55
CA ARG A 437 17.99 8.83 20.59
C ARG A 437 16.82 7.92 20.21
N GLN A 438 15.93 7.60 21.15
CA GLN A 438 14.67 6.88 20.86
C GLN A 438 13.81 7.66 19.86
N GLU A 439 13.61 8.96 20.11
CA GLU A 439 12.82 9.82 19.24
C GLU A 439 13.40 9.89 17.82
N ARG A 440 14.72 10.09 17.68
CA ARG A 440 15.37 10.09 16.35
C ARG A 440 15.15 8.78 15.60
N LEU A 441 15.27 7.64 16.27
CA LEU A 441 14.99 6.34 15.65
C LEU A 441 13.55 6.24 15.15
N ILE A 442 12.57 6.62 15.98
CA ILE A 442 11.14 6.59 15.61
C ILE A 442 10.88 7.52 14.42
N GLN A 443 11.40 8.75 14.47
CA GLN A 443 11.21 9.73 13.39
C GLN A 443 11.77 9.22 12.06
N ARG A 444 12.95 8.60 12.06
CA ARG A 444 13.55 8.05 10.84
C ARG A 444 12.78 6.84 10.31
N LEU A 445 12.32 5.93 11.19
CA LEU A 445 11.45 4.82 10.80
C LEU A 445 10.12 5.32 10.24
N GLY A 446 9.48 6.27 10.92
CA GLY A 446 8.25 6.91 10.48
C GLY A 446 8.41 7.58 9.12
N LYS A 447 9.51 8.30 8.89
CA LYS A 447 9.84 8.91 7.59
C LYS A 447 10.05 7.87 6.48
N ALA A 448 10.68 6.75 6.80
CA ALA A 448 10.92 5.72 5.80
C ALA A 448 9.64 4.92 5.46
N LEU A 449 8.76 4.69 6.45
CA LEU A 449 7.45 4.06 6.26
C LEU A 449 6.40 5.01 5.65
N SER A 450 6.60 6.32 5.73
CA SER A 450 5.68 7.32 5.16
C SER A 450 5.82 7.51 3.65
N ASP A 451 6.75 6.80 2.98
CA ASP A 451 6.81 6.75 1.52
C ASP A 451 5.42 6.38 0.96
N PRO A 452 4.80 7.19 0.08
CA PRO A 452 3.46 6.93 -0.45
C PRO A 452 3.31 5.57 -1.14
N LYS A 453 4.41 4.97 -1.61
CA LYS A 453 4.44 3.65 -2.23
C LYS A 453 4.44 2.50 -1.21
N THR A 454 4.78 2.76 0.06
CA THR A 454 4.64 1.77 1.13
C THR A 454 3.16 1.46 1.32
N LYS A 455 2.77 0.19 1.21
CA LYS A 455 1.38 -0.23 1.42
C LYS A 455 0.99 -0.10 2.90
N ASP A 456 -0.28 0.15 3.18
CA ASP A 456 -0.77 0.22 4.56
C ASP A 456 -0.60 -1.11 5.30
N GLU A 457 -0.65 -2.24 4.61
CA GLU A 457 -0.36 -3.56 5.18
C GLU A 457 1.09 -3.65 5.63
N ILE A 458 2.04 -3.16 4.83
CA ILE A 458 3.46 -3.10 5.21
C ILE A 458 3.63 -2.20 6.43
N ARG A 459 2.97 -1.02 6.47
CA ARG A 459 2.98 -0.14 7.63
C ARG A 459 2.41 -0.82 8.88
N LYS A 460 1.24 -1.47 8.75
CA LYS A 460 0.56 -2.17 9.85
C LYS A 460 1.36 -3.36 10.35
N THR A 461 1.88 -4.20 9.45
CA THR A 461 2.69 -5.37 9.80
C THR A 461 3.98 -4.94 10.47
N PHE A 462 4.69 -3.96 9.90
CA PHE A 462 5.93 -3.47 10.50
C PHE A 462 5.69 -2.76 11.84
N VAL A 463 4.60 -2.00 11.98
CA VAL A 463 4.17 -1.44 13.29
C VAL A 463 3.70 -2.54 14.25
N SER A 464 3.11 -3.64 13.76
CA SER A 464 2.73 -4.79 14.60
C SER A 464 3.93 -5.61 15.08
N TYR A 465 5.03 -5.64 14.33
CA TYR A 465 6.31 -6.14 14.85
C TYR A 465 6.79 -5.31 16.05
N CYS A 466 6.30 -4.06 16.15
CA CYS A 466 6.53 -3.16 17.27
C CYS A 466 5.36 -3.11 18.29
N TYR A 467 4.22 -3.78 18.05
CA TYR A 467 3.01 -3.76 18.90
C TYR A 467 2.11 -5.02 18.77
N GLU A 468 1.72 -5.63 19.89
CA GLU A 468 0.73 -6.73 19.93
C GLU A 468 -0.74 -6.20 20.00
N PHE A 469 -1.68 -6.75 19.17
CA PHE A 469 -3.18 -6.80 19.28
C PHE A 469 -4.13 -5.97 18.33
N ILE A 470 -5.34 -6.52 17.98
CA ILE A 470 -6.51 -5.90 17.25
C ILE A 470 -7.84 -6.08 18.05
N PRO A 471 -8.74 -5.06 18.20
CA PRO A 471 -9.93 -5.10 19.08
C PRO A 471 -11.25 -5.70 18.51
N SER A 472 -12.15 -6.20 19.39
CA SER A 472 -13.56 -6.59 19.11
C SER A 472 -14.49 -6.37 20.33
N ASP A 473 -15.79 -6.14 20.09
CA ASP A 473 -16.82 -5.90 21.13
C ASP A 473 -17.12 -7.13 22.00
N ASP A 474 -16.88 -8.35 21.48
CA ASP A 474 -17.03 -9.61 22.22
C ASP A 474 -16.02 -9.77 23.37
N ASN A 475 -14.99 -8.91 23.41
CA ASN A 475 -13.97 -8.85 24.46
C ASN A 475 -14.07 -7.55 25.27
N ASN A 476 -15.26 -6.94 25.34
CA ASN A 476 -15.47 -5.75 26.14
C ASN A 476 -15.14 -5.99 27.62
N SER A 477 -14.23 -5.18 28.14
CA SER A 477 -13.96 -5.12 29.58
C SER A 477 -15.23 -4.75 30.36
N LYS A 478 -15.37 -5.26 31.59
CA LYS A 478 -16.40 -4.78 32.54
C LYS A 478 -16.13 -3.36 33.04
N PHE A 479 -14.97 -2.81 32.72
CA PHE A 479 -14.53 -1.47 33.07
C PHE A 479 -14.45 -0.60 31.80
N LEU A 480 -14.81 0.67 31.93
CA LEU A 480 -14.60 1.65 30.87
C LEU A 480 -13.11 1.70 30.50
N SER A 481 -12.79 1.90 29.23
CA SER A 481 -11.41 2.00 28.77
C SER A 481 -11.23 3.13 27.75
N THR A 482 -9.98 3.56 27.55
CA THR A 482 -9.63 4.52 26.49
C THR A 482 -9.69 3.84 25.12
N ASN A 483 -9.68 4.60 24.02
CA ASN A 483 -9.62 4.04 22.64
C ASN A 483 -8.39 3.14 22.38
N ALA A 484 -7.38 3.19 23.26
CA ALA A 484 -6.19 2.34 23.25
C ALA A 484 -6.27 1.16 24.24
N GLY A 485 -7.41 0.93 24.90
CA GLY A 485 -7.67 -0.22 25.77
C GLY A 485 -7.26 -0.08 27.25
N ALA A 486 -6.78 1.08 27.70
CA ALA A 486 -6.40 1.29 29.11
C ALA A 486 -7.63 1.54 30.00
N PRO A 487 -7.75 0.97 31.21
CA PRO A 487 -8.91 1.17 32.08
C PRO A 487 -9.06 2.63 32.54
N VAL A 488 -10.30 3.14 32.49
CA VAL A 488 -10.68 4.50 32.90
C VAL A 488 -11.33 4.42 34.27
N TYR A 489 -10.67 5.00 35.28
CA TYR A 489 -11.14 4.97 36.67
C TYR A 489 -12.26 5.99 36.94
N ASN A 490 -12.27 7.13 36.23
CA ASN A 490 -13.20 8.24 36.39
C ASN A 490 -13.41 8.91 35.03
N ASP A 491 -14.66 8.90 34.54
CA ASP A 491 -15.09 9.53 33.28
C ASP A 491 -16.09 10.67 33.52
N ASP A 492 -16.40 10.96 34.79
CA ASP A 492 -17.35 11.99 35.21
C ASP A 492 -16.70 13.37 35.34
N SER A 493 -15.37 13.42 35.53
CA SER A 493 -14.61 14.64 35.77
C SER A 493 -13.37 14.70 34.88
N ALA A 494 -13.14 15.86 34.26
CA ALA A 494 -11.86 16.16 33.61
C ALA A 494 -10.75 16.35 34.66
N LEU A 495 -9.51 16.05 34.28
CA LEU A 495 -8.32 16.24 35.09
C LEU A 495 -8.02 17.74 35.24
N THR A 496 -8.10 18.23 36.48
CA THR A 496 -7.88 19.64 36.84
C THR A 496 -6.84 19.79 37.95
N VAL A 497 -6.24 20.99 38.06
CA VAL A 497 -5.40 21.33 39.24
C VAL A 497 -6.29 21.59 40.46
N GLY A 498 -6.59 20.54 41.23
CA GLY A 498 -7.52 20.63 42.36
C GLY A 498 -8.98 20.86 41.91
N THR A 499 -9.90 21.03 42.87
CA THR A 499 -11.36 21.05 42.59
C THR A 499 -11.87 22.29 41.84
N ARG A 500 -11.03 23.33 41.68
CA ARG A 500 -11.40 24.61 41.02
C ARG A 500 -10.36 25.12 40.01
N GLY A 501 -9.34 24.32 39.69
CA GLY A 501 -8.27 24.73 38.77
C GLY A 501 -8.60 24.49 37.29
N PRO A 502 -7.73 24.93 36.37
CA PRO A 502 -7.89 24.70 34.94
C PRO A 502 -7.78 23.21 34.60
N ILE A 503 -8.47 22.78 33.53
CA ILE A 503 -8.30 21.45 32.93
C ILE A 503 -6.91 21.35 32.33
N LEU A 504 -6.24 20.23 32.56
CA LEU A 504 -4.89 19.98 32.09
C LEU A 504 -4.92 19.43 30.66
N LEU A 505 -4.04 19.94 29.79
CA LEU A 505 -3.90 19.47 28.41
C LEU A 505 -3.36 18.03 28.32
N GLU A 506 -2.89 17.45 29.44
CA GLU A 506 -2.46 16.05 29.51
C GLU A 506 -3.61 15.07 29.75
N ASP A 507 -4.85 15.55 29.90
CA ASP A 507 -6.04 14.71 30.01
C ASP A 507 -6.37 14.03 28.67
N TYR A 508 -5.63 12.97 28.37
CA TYR A 508 -5.73 12.21 27.12
C TYR A 508 -7.15 11.68 26.90
N GLN A 509 -7.81 11.16 27.95
CA GLN A 509 -9.16 10.60 27.83
C GLN A 509 -10.17 11.70 27.48
N PHE A 510 -10.09 12.87 28.12
CA PHE A 510 -10.92 14.03 27.76
C PHE A 510 -10.65 14.49 26.32
N ILE A 511 -9.38 14.66 25.92
CA ILE A 511 -9.01 15.14 24.59
C ILE A 511 -9.46 14.16 23.50
N GLU A 512 -9.20 12.87 23.68
CA GLU A 512 -9.56 11.83 22.71
C GLU A 512 -11.07 11.68 22.58
N LYS A 513 -11.80 11.68 23.71
CA LYS A 513 -13.28 11.66 23.72
C LYS A 513 -13.86 12.86 22.96
N MET A 514 -13.33 14.06 23.19
CA MET A 514 -13.77 15.28 22.50
C MET A 514 -13.37 15.28 21.01
N ALA A 515 -12.16 14.81 20.68
CA ALA A 515 -11.66 14.76 19.32
C ALA A 515 -12.40 13.72 18.47
N HIS A 516 -12.70 12.56 19.04
CA HIS A 516 -13.49 11.50 18.43
C HIS A 516 -14.95 11.94 18.23
N PHE A 517 -15.58 12.53 19.25
CA PHE A 517 -16.92 13.13 19.13
C PHE A 517 -16.98 14.16 17.99
N THR A 518 -15.95 14.98 17.83
CA THR A 518 -15.87 15.98 16.75
C THR A 518 -15.82 15.34 15.36
N ARG A 519 -15.44 14.05 15.25
CA ARG A 519 -15.15 13.33 14.00
C ARG A 519 -16.02 12.08 13.79
N GLU A 520 -16.98 11.82 14.68
CA GLU A 520 -17.83 10.62 14.64
C GLU A 520 -18.80 10.58 13.45
N ARG A 521 -19.04 11.75 12.81
CA ARG A 521 -20.04 11.91 11.74
C ARG A 521 -19.38 12.01 10.37
N ILE A 522 -19.88 11.22 9.42
CA ILE A 522 -19.57 11.38 8.00
C ILE A 522 -20.28 12.63 7.43
N PRO A 523 -19.80 13.17 6.29
CA PRO A 523 -20.50 14.24 5.60
C PRO A 523 -21.98 13.91 5.35
N GLU A 524 -22.85 14.88 5.63
CA GLU A 524 -24.29 14.75 5.36
C GLU A 524 -24.56 14.57 3.87
N ARG A 525 -25.68 13.91 3.51
CA ARG A 525 -26.12 13.83 2.12
C ARG A 525 -26.58 15.20 1.63
N VAL A 526 -26.12 15.58 0.42
CA VAL A 526 -26.55 16.83 -0.25
C VAL A 526 -28.07 16.87 -0.42
N VAL A 527 -28.66 15.73 -0.79
CA VAL A 527 -30.11 15.48 -0.87
C VAL A 527 -30.42 14.15 -0.18
N HIS A 528 -31.64 13.99 0.32
CA HIS A 528 -32.07 12.81 1.08
C HIS A 528 -31.36 12.61 2.42
N ALA A 529 -30.96 13.68 3.09
CA ALA A 529 -30.27 13.62 4.39
C ALA A 529 -31.12 12.94 5.46
N ARG A 530 -32.40 13.33 5.60
CA ARG A 530 -33.36 12.73 6.52
C ARG A 530 -34.00 11.48 5.93
N GLY A 531 -33.97 10.35 6.64
CA GLY A 531 -34.66 9.12 6.22
C GLY A 531 -34.49 7.94 7.18
N ALA A 532 -35.22 6.87 6.89
CA ALA A 532 -35.23 5.61 7.63
C ALA A 532 -35.08 4.41 6.70
N SER A 533 -34.51 3.32 7.21
CA SER A 533 -34.34 2.06 6.46
C SER A 533 -34.89 0.87 7.23
N ALA A 534 -35.33 -0.14 6.50
CA ALA A 534 -35.75 -1.42 7.04
C ALA A 534 -35.40 -2.56 6.08
N LYS A 535 -35.17 -3.75 6.66
CA LYS A 535 -34.76 -4.97 5.95
C LYS A 535 -35.97 -5.87 5.72
N GLY A 536 -35.91 -6.66 4.66
CA GLY A 536 -37.04 -7.47 4.24
C GLY A 536 -36.69 -8.45 3.13
N PHE A 537 -37.72 -8.89 2.42
CA PHE A 537 -37.60 -9.71 1.23
C PHE A 537 -38.57 -9.26 0.14
N PHE A 538 -38.19 -9.50 -1.11
CA PHE A 538 -39.08 -9.46 -2.26
C PHE A 538 -39.47 -10.88 -2.66
N GLU A 539 -40.76 -11.12 -2.87
CA GLU A 539 -41.32 -12.38 -3.32
C GLU A 539 -42.00 -12.19 -4.69
N VAL A 540 -41.59 -12.98 -5.68
CA VAL A 540 -42.27 -13.03 -6.99
C VAL A 540 -43.61 -13.74 -6.82
N THR A 541 -44.70 -13.14 -7.28
CA THR A 541 -46.05 -13.74 -7.20
C THR A 541 -46.61 -14.10 -8.56
N HIS A 542 -46.08 -13.52 -9.64
CA HIS A 542 -46.54 -13.73 -11.00
C HIS A 542 -45.36 -14.01 -11.94
N ASP A 543 -45.59 -14.84 -12.95
CA ASP A 543 -44.57 -15.10 -13.96
C ASP A 543 -44.41 -13.89 -14.89
N VAL A 544 -43.16 -13.43 -15.03
CA VAL A 544 -42.74 -12.31 -15.87
C VAL A 544 -41.56 -12.68 -16.78
N THR A 545 -41.28 -13.98 -16.94
CA THR A 545 -40.13 -14.48 -17.71
C THR A 545 -40.25 -14.22 -19.21
N ASP A 546 -41.44 -13.88 -19.70
CA ASP A 546 -41.71 -13.43 -21.07
C ASP A 546 -41.10 -12.06 -21.37
N VAL A 547 -40.88 -11.21 -20.35
CA VAL A 547 -40.31 -9.85 -20.51
C VAL A 547 -38.90 -9.70 -19.94
N THR A 548 -38.50 -10.52 -18.95
CA THR A 548 -37.18 -10.42 -18.33
C THR A 548 -36.54 -11.77 -18.03
N MET A 549 -35.21 -11.82 -18.05
CA MET A 549 -34.41 -12.97 -17.59
C MET A 549 -33.72 -12.74 -16.23
N ALA A 550 -34.08 -11.69 -15.49
CA ALA A 550 -33.47 -11.40 -14.19
C ALA A 550 -33.67 -12.54 -13.19
N ASP A 551 -32.58 -13.02 -12.56
CA ASP A 551 -32.62 -14.23 -11.73
C ASP A 551 -33.61 -14.13 -10.56
N PHE A 552 -33.74 -12.95 -9.94
CA PHE A 552 -34.67 -12.75 -8.82
C PHE A 552 -36.16 -12.76 -9.25
N LEU A 553 -36.44 -12.71 -10.55
CA LEU A 553 -37.79 -12.75 -11.17
C LEU A 553 -38.09 -14.08 -11.89
N ARG A 554 -37.22 -15.09 -11.75
CA ARG A 554 -37.23 -16.33 -12.56
C ARG A 554 -38.48 -17.21 -12.45
N ALA A 555 -39.23 -17.12 -11.36
CA ALA A 555 -40.46 -17.90 -11.13
C ALA A 555 -41.25 -17.36 -9.93
N PRO A 556 -42.59 -17.51 -9.90
CA PRO A 556 -43.38 -17.30 -8.69
C PRO A 556 -42.86 -18.12 -7.48
N GLY A 557 -42.94 -17.53 -6.29
CA GLY A 557 -42.45 -18.09 -5.03
C GLY A 557 -40.96 -17.82 -4.73
N VAL A 558 -40.20 -17.24 -5.67
CA VAL A 558 -38.81 -16.85 -5.41
C VAL A 558 -38.77 -15.69 -4.43
N GLN A 559 -38.13 -15.91 -3.28
CA GLN A 559 -37.85 -14.88 -2.29
C GLN A 559 -36.39 -14.42 -2.35
N THR A 560 -36.18 -13.10 -2.35
CA THR A 560 -34.85 -12.48 -2.42
C THR A 560 -34.71 -11.41 -1.33
N PRO A 561 -33.66 -11.44 -0.49
CA PRO A 561 -33.45 -10.44 0.54
C PRO A 561 -33.32 -9.02 -0.04
N LEU A 562 -33.77 -8.02 0.72
CA LEU A 562 -33.63 -6.61 0.35
C LEU A 562 -33.49 -5.69 1.56
N ILE A 563 -33.08 -4.45 1.27
CA ILE A 563 -33.20 -3.32 2.20
C ILE A 563 -33.87 -2.16 1.45
N ALA A 564 -34.82 -1.49 2.11
CA ALA A 564 -35.50 -0.31 1.59
C ALA A 564 -35.13 0.90 2.44
N ARG A 565 -35.04 2.08 1.80
CA ARG A 565 -34.87 3.36 2.46
C ARG A 565 -35.89 4.37 1.96
N PHE A 566 -36.51 5.05 2.91
CA PHE A 566 -37.44 6.16 2.69
C PHE A 566 -36.82 7.45 3.21
N SER A 567 -37.05 8.57 2.53
CA SER A 567 -36.40 9.84 2.89
C SER A 567 -37.18 11.05 2.41
N THR A 568 -36.99 12.20 3.05
CA THR A 568 -37.27 13.49 2.40
C THR A 568 -36.21 13.75 1.32
N ILE A 569 -36.33 14.79 0.49
CA ILE A 569 -35.35 15.08 -0.57
C ILE A 569 -34.49 16.29 -0.22
N ILE A 570 -35.09 17.38 0.22
CA ILE A 570 -34.42 18.69 0.25
C ILE A 570 -33.81 19.01 1.60
N ASN A 571 -34.51 18.69 2.69
CA ASN A 571 -34.18 19.24 4.00
C ASN A 571 -33.07 18.44 4.72
N GLU A 572 -32.39 19.09 5.67
CA GLU A 572 -31.27 18.52 6.44
C GLU A 572 -31.73 17.37 7.36
N ARG A 573 -30.79 16.59 7.91
CA ARG A 573 -31.10 15.39 8.73
C ARG A 573 -32.01 15.67 9.94
N GLY A 574 -32.03 16.90 10.44
CA GLY A 574 -32.87 17.33 11.57
C GLY A 574 -34.27 17.82 11.20
N SER A 575 -34.61 17.88 9.92
CA SER A 575 -35.87 18.45 9.46
C SER A 575 -37.08 17.57 9.84
N PRO A 576 -38.25 18.16 10.17
CA PRO A 576 -39.48 17.41 10.36
C PRO A 576 -39.88 16.61 9.12
N GLU A 577 -40.22 15.33 9.33
CA GLU A 577 -40.71 14.44 8.26
C GLU A 577 -42.11 14.80 7.76
N THR A 578 -42.76 15.81 8.36
CA THR A 578 -44.05 16.36 7.94
C THR A 578 -43.91 17.51 6.94
N LEU A 579 -42.69 17.99 6.64
CA LEU A 579 -42.51 19.04 5.63
C LEU A 579 -42.98 18.56 4.25
N ARG A 580 -43.67 19.44 3.52
CA ARG A 580 -44.09 19.20 2.13
C ARG A 580 -42.86 19.10 1.25
N ASP A 581 -42.57 17.87 0.82
CA ASP A 581 -41.36 17.50 0.08
C ASP A 581 -41.67 16.16 -0.62
N PRO A 582 -41.14 15.83 -1.81
CA PRO A 582 -41.30 14.47 -2.30
C PRO A 582 -40.60 13.52 -1.31
N ARG A 583 -40.98 12.24 -1.34
CA ARG A 583 -40.31 11.20 -0.55
C ARG A 583 -39.49 10.32 -1.48
N GLY A 584 -38.19 10.24 -1.24
CA GLY A 584 -37.33 9.26 -1.88
C GLY A 584 -37.74 7.85 -1.46
N PHE A 585 -37.86 6.95 -2.42
CA PHE A 585 -38.24 5.55 -2.26
C PHE A 585 -37.19 4.71 -2.96
N ALA A 586 -36.28 4.10 -2.20
CA ALA A 586 -35.16 3.33 -2.76
C ALA A 586 -35.13 1.91 -2.20
N VAL A 587 -34.98 0.93 -3.08
CA VAL A 587 -34.95 -0.50 -2.72
C VAL A 587 -33.70 -1.14 -3.33
N LYS A 588 -32.94 -1.86 -2.51
CA LYS A 588 -31.75 -2.62 -2.91
C LYS A 588 -32.06 -4.10 -2.71
N ILE A 589 -32.08 -4.84 -3.80
CA ILE A 589 -32.36 -6.29 -3.81
C ILE A 589 -31.03 -7.02 -3.95
N TYR A 590 -30.74 -7.92 -3.01
CA TYR A 590 -29.50 -8.69 -2.97
C TYR A 590 -29.67 -10.00 -3.76
N THR A 591 -29.50 -9.92 -5.07
CA THR A 591 -29.69 -11.07 -5.97
C THR A 591 -28.47 -12.00 -5.98
N ARG A 592 -28.62 -13.18 -6.58
CA ARG A 592 -27.49 -14.10 -6.82
C ARG A 592 -26.50 -13.59 -7.86
N GLU A 593 -26.87 -12.59 -8.65
CA GLU A 593 -26.08 -12.02 -9.74
C GLU A 593 -25.49 -10.64 -9.37
N GLY A 594 -25.65 -10.21 -8.12
CA GLY A 594 -25.21 -8.90 -7.63
C GLY A 594 -26.37 -8.09 -7.03
N ASN A 595 -26.10 -6.83 -6.73
CA ASN A 595 -27.13 -5.93 -6.19
C ASN A 595 -27.90 -5.27 -7.33
N TYR A 596 -29.23 -5.21 -7.20
CA TYR A 596 -30.09 -4.39 -8.02
C TYR A 596 -30.67 -3.24 -7.17
N ASP A 597 -30.42 -2.00 -7.59
CA ASP A 597 -30.93 -0.82 -6.91
C ASP A 597 -32.03 -0.15 -7.74
N LEU A 598 -33.26 -0.18 -7.26
CA LEU A 598 -34.37 0.58 -7.82
C LEU A 598 -34.58 1.85 -6.99
N VAL A 599 -34.23 2.99 -7.56
CA VAL A 599 -34.41 4.31 -6.94
C VAL A 599 -35.57 5.05 -7.57
N GLY A 600 -36.34 5.73 -6.74
CA GLY A 600 -37.58 6.35 -7.13
C GLY A 600 -38.09 7.35 -6.11
N ASN A 601 -39.30 7.85 -6.33
CA ASN A 601 -40.01 8.73 -5.42
C ASN A 601 -41.41 8.21 -5.13
N ASN A 602 -42.08 8.80 -4.14
CA ASN A 602 -43.52 8.60 -3.93
C ASN A 602 -44.41 9.24 -5.01
N PHE A 603 -43.85 10.05 -5.91
CA PHE A 603 -44.55 10.59 -7.09
C PHE A 603 -44.06 9.90 -8.36
N PRO A 604 -44.95 9.63 -9.33
CA PRO A 604 -44.62 8.88 -10.55
C PRO A 604 -43.86 9.70 -11.60
N VAL A 605 -43.59 10.97 -11.33
CA VAL A 605 -42.93 11.92 -12.24
C VAL A 605 -41.81 12.67 -11.52
N PHE A 606 -40.98 13.37 -12.27
CA PHE A 606 -39.94 14.26 -11.74
C PHE A 606 -40.09 15.71 -12.23
N LEU A 607 -39.35 16.65 -11.64
CA LEU A 607 -39.47 18.10 -11.91
C LEU A 607 -38.82 18.55 -13.22
N ILE A 608 -37.82 17.80 -13.70
CA ILE A 608 -37.01 18.13 -14.87
C ILE A 608 -36.78 16.85 -15.66
N ARG A 609 -36.58 17.00 -16.97
CA ARG A 609 -36.31 15.88 -17.90
C ARG A 609 -34.85 15.70 -18.27
N ASP A 610 -34.02 16.72 -18.07
CA ASP A 610 -32.61 16.71 -18.42
C ASP A 610 -31.73 16.86 -17.16
N PRO A 611 -30.73 15.99 -16.93
CA PRO A 611 -29.90 16.02 -15.73
C PRO A 611 -29.07 17.29 -15.60
N MET A 612 -28.82 18.02 -16.70
CA MET A 612 -28.05 19.27 -16.67
C MET A 612 -28.63 20.30 -15.69
N LYS A 613 -29.94 20.27 -15.45
CA LYS A 613 -30.65 21.19 -14.55
C LYS A 613 -30.80 20.69 -13.12
N PHE A 614 -30.28 19.51 -12.79
CA PHE A 614 -30.44 18.91 -11.47
C PHE A 614 -29.76 19.73 -10.35
N VAL A 615 -28.59 20.31 -10.61
CA VAL A 615 -27.89 21.14 -9.62
C VAL A 615 -28.67 22.44 -9.36
N ASP A 616 -29.14 23.09 -10.44
CA ASP A 616 -29.89 24.34 -10.37
C ASP A 616 -31.19 24.17 -9.57
N ILE A 617 -31.94 23.09 -9.82
CA ILE A 617 -33.20 22.84 -9.09
C ILE A 617 -32.95 22.53 -7.61
N VAL A 618 -31.93 21.75 -7.27
CA VAL A 618 -31.59 21.49 -5.85
C VAL A 618 -31.21 22.80 -5.16
N HIS A 619 -30.42 23.67 -5.80
CA HIS A 619 -30.10 24.99 -5.25
C HIS A 619 -31.34 25.88 -5.07
N ALA A 620 -32.31 25.82 -5.99
CA ALA A 620 -33.55 26.58 -5.89
C ALA A 620 -34.41 26.13 -4.70
N PHE A 621 -34.47 24.81 -4.44
CA PHE A 621 -35.26 24.23 -3.35
C PHE A 621 -34.59 24.28 -1.98
N LYS A 622 -33.25 24.24 -1.91
CA LYS A 622 -32.49 24.40 -0.67
C LYS A 622 -32.64 25.80 -0.06
N PRO A 623 -32.39 25.99 1.24
CA PRO A 623 -32.44 27.31 1.88
C PRO A 623 -31.61 28.37 1.15
N ASN A 624 -32.09 29.62 1.16
CA ASN A 624 -31.46 30.73 0.46
C ASN A 624 -30.04 30.97 1.00
N PRO A 625 -29.00 31.05 0.15
CA PRO A 625 -27.62 31.14 0.60
C PRO A 625 -27.32 32.41 1.42
N ARG A 626 -28.17 33.44 1.32
CA ARG A 626 -28.01 34.70 2.07
C ARG A 626 -28.49 34.61 3.52
N ASN A 627 -29.63 33.94 3.77
CA ASN A 627 -30.31 33.97 5.07
C ASN A 627 -30.60 32.57 5.63
N HIS A 628 -30.30 31.51 4.88
CA HIS A 628 -30.54 30.12 5.20
C HIS A 628 -32.01 29.79 5.51
N ILE A 629 -32.95 30.53 4.91
CA ILE A 629 -34.38 30.28 4.99
C ILE A 629 -34.84 29.62 3.69
N GLN A 630 -35.65 28.56 3.79
CA GLN A 630 -36.30 27.98 2.62
C GLN A 630 -37.45 28.90 2.18
N GLU A 631 -37.35 29.42 0.97
CA GLU A 631 -38.26 30.46 0.47
C GLU A 631 -38.84 30.04 -0.89
N MET A 632 -40.16 29.98 -1.01
CA MET A 632 -40.84 29.44 -2.21
C MET A 632 -40.69 30.33 -3.44
N TRP A 633 -40.47 31.63 -3.30
CA TRP A 633 -40.25 32.51 -4.46
C TRP A 633 -39.06 32.06 -5.32
N ARG A 634 -38.02 31.45 -4.72
CA ARG A 634 -36.85 30.91 -5.45
C ARG A 634 -37.19 29.65 -6.23
N VAL A 635 -38.02 28.79 -5.63
CA VAL A 635 -38.54 27.58 -6.27
C VAL A 635 -39.35 27.97 -7.48
N PHE A 636 -40.32 28.89 -7.33
CA PHE A 636 -41.17 29.32 -8.44
C PHE A 636 -40.44 30.15 -9.48
N ASP A 637 -39.44 30.95 -9.11
CA ASP A 637 -38.58 31.63 -10.08
C ASP A 637 -37.92 30.61 -11.02
N PHE A 638 -37.29 29.57 -10.47
CA PHE A 638 -36.69 28.50 -11.27
C PHE A 638 -37.73 27.74 -12.10
N LEU A 639 -38.79 27.23 -11.46
CA LEU A 639 -39.79 26.40 -12.13
C LEU A 639 -40.56 27.17 -13.23
N SER A 640 -40.60 28.51 -13.18
CA SER A 640 -41.21 29.34 -14.23
C SER A 640 -40.42 29.34 -15.54
N GLN A 641 -39.19 28.84 -15.52
CA GLN A 641 -38.34 28.73 -16.71
C GLN A 641 -38.44 27.34 -17.37
N PHE A 642 -39.11 26.38 -16.72
CA PHE A 642 -39.15 24.97 -17.12
C PHE A 642 -40.59 24.43 -17.07
N PRO A 643 -41.38 24.60 -18.15
CA PRO A 643 -42.79 24.22 -18.18
C PRO A 643 -43.03 22.73 -17.89
N GLU A 644 -42.04 21.86 -18.12
CA GLU A 644 -42.11 20.44 -17.82
C GLU A 644 -42.33 20.13 -16.33
N SER A 645 -41.97 21.06 -15.43
CA SER A 645 -42.10 20.85 -13.99
C SER A 645 -43.54 20.85 -13.50
N LEU A 646 -44.47 21.41 -14.29
CA LEU A 646 -45.86 21.59 -13.90
C LEU A 646 -46.51 20.28 -13.46
N ASN A 647 -46.17 19.15 -14.10
CA ASN A 647 -46.76 17.86 -13.75
C ASN A 647 -46.43 17.47 -12.31
N MET A 648 -45.16 17.56 -11.91
CA MET A 648 -44.76 17.33 -10.52
C MET A 648 -45.36 18.36 -9.56
N VAL A 649 -45.49 19.63 -9.96
CA VAL A 649 -46.15 20.67 -9.14
C VAL A 649 -47.57 20.23 -8.76
N THR A 650 -48.29 19.56 -9.69
CA THR A 650 -49.61 19.03 -9.35
C THR A 650 -49.54 18.00 -8.21
N TYR A 651 -48.52 17.14 -8.13
CA TYR A 651 -48.37 16.16 -7.04
C TYR A 651 -47.87 16.80 -5.75
N PHE A 652 -46.97 17.78 -5.87
CA PHE A 652 -46.33 18.42 -4.72
C PHE A 652 -47.32 19.23 -3.86
N PHE A 653 -48.25 19.97 -4.48
CA PHE A 653 -49.27 20.76 -3.77
C PHE A 653 -50.60 20.04 -3.55
N ASP A 654 -50.67 18.78 -3.95
CA ASP A 654 -51.78 17.90 -3.63
C ASP A 654 -51.62 17.31 -2.20
N ASP A 655 -52.65 16.67 -1.67
CA ASP A 655 -52.65 16.09 -0.32
C ASP A 655 -51.53 15.05 -0.17
N VAL A 656 -51.24 14.29 -1.22
CA VAL A 656 -50.11 13.32 -1.28
C VAL A 656 -48.72 13.95 -1.10
N GLY A 657 -48.63 15.28 -1.13
CA GLY A 657 -47.43 16.05 -0.84
C GLY A 657 -46.89 15.90 0.59
N ILE A 658 -47.73 15.44 1.52
CA ILE A 658 -47.34 15.16 2.91
C ILE A 658 -47.88 13.78 3.31
N PRO A 659 -47.14 12.68 3.06
CA PRO A 659 -47.58 11.35 3.48
C PRO A 659 -47.79 11.24 5.00
N LEU A 660 -48.76 10.42 5.42
CA LEU A 660 -49.03 10.14 6.84
C LEU A 660 -47.82 9.54 7.57
N ASN A 661 -47.15 8.62 6.89
CA ASN A 661 -45.88 7.99 7.28
C ASN A 661 -45.33 7.23 6.05
N TYR A 662 -44.19 6.57 6.18
CA TYR A 662 -43.54 5.91 5.03
C TYR A 662 -44.30 4.69 4.49
N ARG A 663 -45.10 3.98 5.31
CA ARG A 663 -45.82 2.78 4.87
C ARG A 663 -47.15 3.06 4.14
N HIS A 664 -47.69 4.27 4.28
CA HIS A 664 -48.93 4.69 3.59
C HIS A 664 -48.66 5.56 2.36
N MET A 665 -47.59 5.27 1.62
CA MET A 665 -47.31 5.90 0.34
C MET A 665 -46.89 4.85 -0.70
N ASN A 666 -47.23 5.11 -1.96
CA ASN A 666 -46.68 4.36 -3.07
C ASN A 666 -45.22 4.75 -3.31
N GLY A 667 -44.50 3.93 -4.06
CA GLY A 667 -43.19 4.22 -4.61
C GLY A 667 -43.19 3.99 -6.11
N TYR A 668 -42.54 4.85 -6.87
CA TYR A 668 -42.46 4.76 -8.31
C TYR A 668 -41.00 4.79 -8.74
N GLY A 669 -40.58 3.81 -9.55
CA GLY A 669 -39.35 3.92 -10.30
C GLY A 669 -39.56 4.95 -11.41
N ASN A 670 -39.28 6.23 -11.13
CA ASN A 670 -39.66 7.35 -12.00
C ASN A 670 -39.12 7.21 -13.45
N HIS A 671 -37.95 6.59 -13.60
CA HIS A 671 -37.26 6.42 -14.87
C HIS A 671 -37.81 5.24 -15.66
N THR A 672 -37.78 5.35 -16.98
CA THR A 672 -38.01 4.21 -17.86
C THR A 672 -36.75 3.35 -17.91
N TYR A 673 -36.87 2.04 -17.69
CA TYR A 673 -35.80 1.06 -17.89
C TYR A 673 -36.11 0.17 -19.10
N THR A 674 -35.24 -0.79 -19.39
CA THR A 674 -35.52 -1.89 -20.31
C THR A 674 -35.53 -3.22 -19.57
N LEU A 675 -36.45 -4.11 -19.94
CA LEU A 675 -36.40 -5.53 -19.60
C LEU A 675 -36.00 -6.32 -20.83
N ILE A 676 -35.22 -7.38 -20.61
CA ILE A 676 -34.70 -8.24 -21.67
C ILE A 676 -35.00 -9.69 -21.30
N ASN A 677 -35.77 -10.38 -22.12
CA ASN A 677 -36.10 -11.78 -21.89
C ASN A 677 -35.01 -12.74 -22.43
N LYS A 678 -35.20 -14.05 -22.21
CA LYS A 678 -34.25 -15.09 -22.66
C LYS A 678 -34.08 -15.16 -24.19
N ASP A 679 -35.09 -14.73 -24.93
CA ASP A 679 -35.10 -14.64 -26.40
C ASP A 679 -34.51 -13.32 -26.92
N GLY A 680 -34.07 -12.43 -26.02
CA GLY A 680 -33.46 -11.14 -26.35
C GLY A 680 -34.45 -10.09 -26.78
N LYS A 681 -35.75 -10.32 -26.59
CA LYS A 681 -36.78 -9.29 -26.79
C LYS A 681 -36.58 -8.21 -25.73
N VAL A 682 -36.49 -6.97 -26.17
CA VAL A 682 -36.38 -5.78 -25.34
C VAL A 682 -37.76 -5.14 -25.23
N VAL A 683 -38.16 -4.77 -24.01
CA VAL A 683 -39.32 -3.90 -23.76
C VAL A 683 -38.92 -2.77 -22.83
N TYR A 684 -39.47 -1.57 -23.04
CA TYR A 684 -39.38 -0.51 -22.03
C TYR A 684 -40.27 -0.84 -20.84
N VAL A 685 -39.86 -0.42 -19.64
CA VAL A 685 -40.58 -0.69 -18.39
C VAL A 685 -40.60 0.51 -17.43
N LYS A 686 -41.73 0.70 -16.74
CA LYS A 686 -41.83 1.50 -15.51
C LYS A 686 -42.23 0.62 -14.34
N PHE A 687 -41.64 0.86 -13.17
CA PHE A 687 -41.84 0.06 -11.94
C PHE A 687 -42.73 0.82 -10.93
N HIS A 688 -43.71 0.14 -10.36
CA HIS A 688 -44.70 0.72 -9.46
C HIS A 688 -44.83 -0.12 -8.18
N TRP A 689 -44.40 0.43 -7.05
CA TRP A 689 -44.65 -0.12 -5.72
C TRP A 689 -45.95 0.46 -5.16
N ILE A 690 -46.97 -0.38 -5.05
CA ILE A 690 -48.28 0.01 -4.53
C ILE A 690 -48.38 -0.46 -3.08
N SER A 691 -48.59 0.46 -2.16
CA SER A 691 -48.74 0.17 -0.73
C SER A 691 -49.98 -0.71 -0.49
N SER A 692 -49.80 -1.83 0.20
CA SER A 692 -50.92 -2.72 0.57
C SER A 692 -51.80 -2.11 1.68
N GLN A 693 -51.29 -1.09 2.39
CA GLN A 693 -51.97 -0.35 3.45
C GLN A 693 -52.81 0.83 2.92
N GLY A 694 -52.65 1.16 1.63
CA GLY A 694 -53.28 2.30 0.99
C GLY A 694 -52.51 3.61 1.19
N VAL A 695 -52.79 4.58 0.32
CA VAL A 695 -52.17 5.92 0.38
C VAL A 695 -52.93 6.80 1.37
N LYS A 696 -52.22 7.35 2.35
CA LYS A 696 -52.76 8.30 3.35
C LYS A 696 -51.81 9.49 3.52
N SER A 697 -52.38 10.64 3.81
CA SER A 697 -51.65 11.91 3.88
C SER A 697 -52.14 12.76 5.04
N LEU A 698 -51.26 13.63 5.55
CA LEU A 698 -51.61 14.64 6.53
C LEU A 698 -52.16 15.88 5.82
N MET A 699 -53.19 16.48 6.39
CA MET A 699 -53.58 17.86 6.05
C MET A 699 -52.56 18.85 6.60
N ASP A 700 -52.55 20.08 6.07
CA ASP A 700 -51.50 21.05 6.39
C ASP A 700 -51.47 21.44 7.88
N ASP A 701 -52.62 21.50 8.56
CA ASP A 701 -52.74 21.74 10.00
C ASP A 701 -52.29 20.54 10.86
N GLU A 702 -52.68 19.32 10.46
CA GLU A 702 -52.20 18.08 11.08
C GLU A 702 -50.67 17.96 10.97
N ALA A 703 -50.10 18.32 9.81
CA ALA A 703 -48.67 18.28 9.55
C ALA A 703 -47.89 19.24 10.48
N VAL A 704 -48.47 20.41 10.80
CA VAL A 704 -47.91 21.36 11.77
C VAL A 704 -47.96 20.77 13.19
N GLN A 705 -49.09 20.18 13.59
CA GLN A 705 -49.25 19.60 14.93
C GLN A 705 -48.33 18.38 15.13
N VAL A 706 -48.33 17.44 14.19
CA VAL A 706 -47.50 16.23 14.24
C VAL A 706 -46.02 16.62 14.14
N GLY A 707 -45.64 17.52 13.24
CA GLY A 707 -44.25 17.96 13.10
C GLY A 707 -43.71 18.70 14.32
N GLY A 708 -44.56 19.50 14.97
CA GLY A 708 -44.23 20.22 16.19
C GLY A 708 -44.09 19.33 17.43
N THR A 709 -44.76 18.17 17.46
CA THR A 709 -44.72 17.22 18.58
C THR A 709 -43.69 16.11 18.36
N ASN A 710 -43.57 15.60 17.14
CA ASN A 710 -42.64 14.55 16.75
C ASN A 710 -42.13 14.75 15.31
N HIS A 711 -40.99 15.40 15.20
CA HIS A 711 -40.33 15.62 13.91
C HIS A 711 -39.85 14.31 13.24
N SER A 712 -39.86 13.17 13.95
CA SER A 712 -39.43 11.83 13.51
C SER A 712 -40.57 10.81 13.37
N HIS A 713 -41.83 11.27 13.29
CA HIS A 713 -43.02 10.40 13.36
C HIS A 713 -43.04 9.26 12.33
N ALA A 714 -42.57 9.48 11.09
CA ALA A 714 -42.63 8.48 10.04
C ALA A 714 -41.54 7.42 10.21
N THR A 715 -40.35 7.83 10.67
CA THR A 715 -39.29 6.91 11.10
C THR A 715 -39.74 6.06 12.29
N GLN A 716 -40.35 6.68 13.29
CA GLN A 716 -40.85 5.99 14.48
C GLN A 716 -41.96 5.00 14.15
N ASP A 717 -42.97 5.41 13.35
CA ASP A 717 -44.04 4.50 12.90
C ASP A 717 -43.46 3.27 12.20
N LEU A 718 -42.49 3.44 11.29
CA LEU A 718 -41.88 2.30 10.58
C LEU A 718 -41.17 1.34 11.56
N TYR A 719 -40.41 1.88 12.51
CA TYR A 719 -39.67 1.09 13.49
C TYR A 719 -40.62 0.32 14.42
N ASP A 720 -41.56 1.02 15.05
CA ASP A 720 -42.47 0.48 16.05
C ASP A 720 -43.42 -0.56 15.42
N THR A 721 -43.86 -0.33 14.18
CA THR A 721 -44.71 -1.24 13.42
C THR A 721 -44.01 -2.58 13.13
N ILE A 722 -42.73 -2.53 12.73
CA ILE A 722 -41.94 -3.75 12.48
C ILE A 722 -41.63 -4.48 13.80
N GLU A 723 -41.30 -3.74 14.86
CA GLU A 723 -41.03 -4.32 16.18
C GLU A 723 -42.27 -5.03 16.75
N ALA A 724 -43.46 -4.47 16.49
CA ALA A 724 -44.74 -5.07 16.87
C ALA A 724 -45.15 -6.28 16.01
N GLY A 725 -44.39 -6.61 14.96
CA GLY A 725 -44.69 -7.72 14.04
C GLY A 725 -45.73 -7.42 12.96
N ASP A 726 -46.17 -6.16 12.80
CA ASP A 726 -47.11 -5.72 11.77
C ASP A 726 -46.35 -5.31 10.49
N PHE A 727 -45.79 -6.29 9.78
CA PHE A 727 -44.82 -6.03 8.71
C PHE A 727 -45.42 -5.27 7.51
N PRO A 728 -44.91 -4.06 7.17
CA PRO A 728 -45.44 -3.32 6.05
C PRO A 728 -45.09 -3.97 4.69
N GLU A 729 -46.06 -3.96 3.78
CA GLU A 729 -46.00 -4.60 2.46
C GLU A 729 -46.29 -3.62 1.29
N TRP A 730 -45.56 -3.78 0.18
CA TRP A 730 -45.84 -3.14 -1.10
C TRP A 730 -45.89 -4.19 -2.23
N LYS A 731 -46.84 -4.05 -3.15
CA LYS A 731 -46.95 -4.87 -4.36
C LYS A 731 -46.22 -4.21 -5.52
N LEU A 732 -45.36 -4.97 -6.21
CA LEU A 732 -44.69 -4.51 -7.42
C LEU A 732 -45.56 -4.79 -8.64
N TYR A 733 -45.79 -3.75 -9.42
CA TYR A 733 -46.36 -3.79 -10.75
C TYR A 733 -45.38 -3.21 -11.76
N ILE A 734 -45.53 -3.62 -13.02
CA ILE A 734 -44.81 -3.05 -14.16
C ILE A 734 -45.79 -2.59 -15.24
N GLN A 735 -45.45 -1.51 -15.92
CA GLN A 735 -46.00 -1.16 -17.23
C GLN A 735 -44.95 -1.45 -18.27
N THR A 736 -45.33 -1.99 -19.43
CA THR A 736 -44.37 -2.33 -20.51
C THR A 736 -44.77 -1.70 -21.84
N MET A 737 -43.79 -1.25 -22.61
CA MET A 737 -43.96 -0.70 -23.97
C MET A 737 -42.96 -1.33 -24.93
N ASP A 738 -43.38 -1.65 -26.15
CA ASP A 738 -42.46 -2.07 -27.20
C ASP A 738 -41.66 -0.84 -27.68
N PRO A 739 -40.32 -0.87 -27.77
CA PRO A 739 -39.55 0.26 -28.26
C PRO A 739 -39.97 0.74 -29.66
N ALA A 740 -40.52 -0.14 -30.51
CA ALA A 740 -41.07 0.25 -31.81
C ALA A 740 -42.30 1.17 -31.71
N ASP A 741 -42.93 1.24 -30.54
CA ASP A 741 -44.13 2.03 -30.26
C ASP A 741 -43.82 3.39 -29.64
N GLU A 742 -42.54 3.69 -29.35
CA GLU A 742 -42.09 4.93 -28.71
C GLU A 742 -42.66 6.16 -29.42
N ASP A 743 -42.71 6.11 -30.76
CA ASP A 743 -43.14 7.23 -31.57
C ASP A 743 -44.66 7.41 -31.71
N LYS A 744 -45.48 6.47 -31.21
CA LYS A 744 -46.94 6.46 -31.41
C LYS A 744 -47.70 7.47 -30.55
N TYR A 745 -47.06 8.05 -29.53
CA TYR A 745 -47.71 8.89 -28.53
C TYR A 745 -47.37 10.37 -28.70
N ASP A 746 -48.23 11.22 -28.14
CA ASP A 746 -48.07 12.68 -28.10
C ASP A 746 -47.12 13.15 -26.98
N PHE A 747 -46.44 12.22 -26.32
CA PHE A 747 -45.39 12.46 -25.32
C PHE A 747 -44.25 11.48 -25.55
N ASP A 748 -43.06 11.83 -25.07
CA ASP A 748 -41.89 10.95 -25.07
C ASP A 748 -41.97 9.94 -23.90
N PRO A 749 -42.00 8.62 -24.15
CA PRO A 749 -42.03 7.59 -23.11
C PRO A 749 -40.80 7.55 -22.19
N LEU A 750 -39.67 8.11 -22.62
CA LEU A 750 -38.42 8.22 -21.89
C LEU A 750 -38.31 9.55 -21.12
N ASP A 751 -39.32 10.42 -21.21
CA ASP A 751 -39.43 11.63 -20.40
C ASP A 751 -40.00 11.30 -19.01
N VAL A 752 -39.13 11.33 -18.01
CA VAL A 752 -39.44 11.14 -16.57
C VAL A 752 -40.42 12.18 -15.99
N THR A 753 -40.72 13.28 -16.70
CA THR A 753 -41.79 14.23 -16.32
C THR A 753 -43.18 13.73 -16.72
N LYS A 754 -43.28 12.57 -17.37
CA LYS A 754 -44.53 11.98 -17.87
C LYS A 754 -44.89 10.68 -17.16
N ILE A 755 -46.19 10.49 -16.95
CA ILE A 755 -46.77 9.18 -16.62
C ILE A 755 -47.05 8.39 -17.90
N TRP A 756 -47.09 7.06 -17.79
CA TRP A 756 -47.68 6.21 -18.82
C TRP A 756 -49.14 5.95 -18.44
N PRO A 757 -50.12 6.40 -19.25
CA PRO A 757 -51.54 6.26 -18.91
C PRO A 757 -51.92 4.79 -18.71
N GLU A 758 -52.54 4.48 -17.57
CA GLU A 758 -52.87 3.09 -17.20
C GLU A 758 -53.91 2.45 -18.13
N ASP A 759 -54.76 3.24 -18.78
CA ASP A 759 -55.71 2.80 -19.81
C ASP A 759 -55.03 2.28 -21.08
N LYS A 760 -53.82 2.78 -21.36
CA LYS A 760 -53.00 2.38 -22.52
C LYS A 760 -51.94 1.35 -22.15
N PHE A 761 -51.38 1.48 -20.95
CA PHE A 761 -50.32 0.62 -20.43
C PHE A 761 -50.78 0.06 -19.07
N PRO A 762 -51.57 -1.02 -19.06
CA PRO A 762 -52.13 -1.54 -17.82
C PRO A 762 -51.04 -2.06 -16.87
N LEU A 763 -51.27 -1.90 -15.58
CA LEU A 763 -50.40 -2.43 -14.54
C LEU A 763 -50.42 -3.96 -14.55
N ARG A 764 -49.25 -4.56 -14.80
CA ARG A 764 -49.03 -6.00 -14.71
C ARG A 764 -48.42 -6.36 -13.37
N PRO A 765 -49.03 -7.26 -12.56
CA PRO A 765 -48.47 -7.65 -11.27
C PRO A 765 -47.19 -8.47 -11.44
N VAL A 766 -46.25 -8.31 -10.50
CA VAL A 766 -44.95 -9.01 -10.50
C VAL A 766 -44.72 -9.75 -9.18
N GLY A 767 -44.83 -9.04 -8.05
CA GLY A 767 -44.42 -9.57 -6.75
C GLY A 767 -44.80 -8.66 -5.60
N ARG A 768 -44.24 -8.93 -4.42
CA ARG A 768 -44.44 -8.12 -3.20
C ARG A 768 -43.14 -7.97 -2.41
N MET A 769 -42.95 -6.81 -1.80
CA MET A 769 -41.91 -6.52 -0.82
C MET A 769 -42.54 -6.52 0.57
N VAL A 770 -41.95 -7.25 1.51
CA VAL A 770 -42.34 -7.26 2.93
C VAL A 770 -41.13 -6.83 3.76
N LEU A 771 -41.27 -5.77 4.56
CA LEU A 771 -40.22 -5.30 5.47
C LEU A 771 -40.46 -5.90 6.86
N ASN A 772 -39.64 -6.86 7.26
CA ASN A 772 -39.87 -7.67 8.45
C ASN A 772 -38.76 -7.56 9.51
N LYS A 773 -37.78 -6.67 9.32
CA LYS A 773 -36.71 -6.47 10.29
C LYS A 773 -36.22 -5.02 10.33
N ASN A 774 -36.11 -4.48 11.53
CA ASN A 774 -35.48 -3.19 11.79
C ASN A 774 -33.95 -3.24 11.53
N VAL A 775 -33.34 -2.08 11.31
CA VAL A 775 -31.88 -1.99 11.24
C VAL A 775 -31.27 -2.28 12.61
N ASP A 776 -30.15 -3.00 12.65
CA ASP A 776 -29.46 -3.36 13.90
C ASP A 776 -28.72 -2.13 14.48
N ASN A 777 -28.24 -1.25 13.59
CA ASN A 777 -27.68 0.06 13.97
C ASN A 777 -28.00 1.10 12.90
N PHE A 778 -28.56 2.23 13.30
CA PHE A 778 -28.98 3.30 12.39
C PHE A 778 -27.81 3.85 11.56
N PHE A 779 -26.64 4.06 12.16
CA PHE A 779 -25.50 4.59 11.43
C PHE A 779 -24.99 3.58 10.40
N ASN A 780 -24.78 2.33 10.80
CA ASN A 780 -24.19 1.30 9.94
C ASN A 780 -25.11 0.82 8.81
N GLU A 781 -26.43 0.89 8.99
CA GLU A 781 -27.39 0.33 8.02
C GLU A 781 -28.37 1.36 7.43
N THR A 782 -28.43 2.60 7.94
CA THR A 782 -29.17 3.72 7.32
C THR A 782 -28.24 4.83 6.85
N GLU A 783 -27.29 5.28 7.68
CA GLU A 783 -26.36 6.34 7.25
C GLU A 783 -25.31 5.84 6.27
N MET A 784 -24.76 4.64 6.47
CA MET A 784 -23.81 4.03 5.54
C MET A 784 -24.45 3.42 4.29
N LEU A 785 -25.78 3.34 4.24
CA LEU A 785 -26.51 2.79 3.09
C LEU A 785 -26.44 3.73 1.87
N ALA A 786 -26.10 3.13 0.73
CA ALA A 786 -25.85 3.78 -0.54
C ALA A 786 -26.62 3.09 -1.68
N PHE A 787 -27.37 3.89 -2.45
CA PHE A 787 -28.10 3.44 -3.63
C PHE A 787 -27.51 4.05 -4.89
N ASN A 788 -27.52 3.31 -6.00
CA ASN A 788 -27.14 3.80 -7.32
C ASN A 788 -27.94 3.09 -8.43
N PRO A 789 -28.75 3.80 -9.25
CA PRO A 789 -29.50 3.20 -10.36
C PRO A 789 -28.63 2.53 -11.43
N ALA A 790 -27.31 2.78 -11.44
CA ALA A 790 -26.38 2.03 -12.30
C ALA A 790 -26.18 0.57 -11.85
N HIS A 791 -26.53 0.20 -10.61
CA HIS A 791 -26.47 -1.18 -10.15
C HIS A 791 -27.66 -1.97 -10.74
N VAL A 792 -27.42 -2.61 -11.88
CA VAL A 792 -28.38 -3.50 -12.57
C VAL A 792 -27.84 -4.92 -12.66
N VAL A 793 -28.74 -5.88 -12.86
CA VAL A 793 -28.46 -7.31 -13.03
C VAL A 793 -28.94 -7.78 -14.41
N PRO A 794 -28.42 -8.89 -14.97
CA PRO A 794 -28.86 -9.39 -16.27
C PRO A 794 -30.39 -9.44 -16.42
N GLY A 795 -30.93 -9.01 -17.56
CA GLY A 795 -32.38 -8.95 -17.80
C GLY A 795 -33.07 -7.64 -17.41
N ILE A 796 -32.36 -6.72 -16.75
CA ILE A 796 -32.76 -5.31 -16.56
C ILE A 796 -31.62 -4.42 -17.08
N TYR A 797 -31.93 -3.42 -17.90
CA TYR A 797 -30.90 -2.53 -18.46
C TYR A 797 -31.41 -1.09 -18.63
N TYR A 798 -30.52 -0.15 -18.93
CA TYR A 798 -30.87 1.27 -19.05
C TYR A 798 -31.66 1.56 -20.34
N SER A 799 -32.54 2.56 -20.29
CA SER A 799 -33.13 3.18 -21.49
C SER A 799 -32.39 4.47 -21.86
N ASP A 800 -32.82 5.13 -22.93
CA ASP A 800 -32.26 6.44 -23.35
C ASP A 800 -32.89 7.64 -22.62
N ASP A 801 -33.61 7.41 -21.50
CA ASP A 801 -34.08 8.46 -20.57
C ASP A 801 -32.90 9.33 -20.13
N LYS A 802 -32.93 10.61 -20.54
CA LYS A 802 -31.83 11.55 -20.30
C LYS A 802 -31.53 11.73 -18.82
N LEU A 803 -32.55 11.80 -17.95
CA LEU A 803 -32.35 12.00 -16.52
C LEU A 803 -31.78 10.73 -15.88
N LEU A 804 -32.24 9.55 -16.29
CA LEU A 804 -31.66 8.28 -15.88
C LEU A 804 -30.17 8.24 -16.21
N GLN A 805 -29.82 8.54 -17.47
CA GLN A 805 -28.43 8.53 -17.96
C GLN A 805 -27.49 9.41 -17.12
N GLY A 806 -27.93 10.63 -16.74
CA GLY A 806 -27.14 11.48 -15.84
C GLY A 806 -26.99 10.90 -14.43
N ARG A 807 -28.04 10.24 -13.92
CA ARG A 807 -28.03 9.64 -12.58
C ARG A 807 -27.19 8.38 -12.46
N LEU A 808 -26.94 7.65 -13.56
CA LEU A 808 -26.06 6.48 -13.57
C LEU A 808 -24.65 6.82 -13.04
N PHE A 809 -24.18 8.04 -13.31
CA PHE A 809 -22.93 8.56 -12.75
C PHE A 809 -23.13 9.23 -11.38
N ALA A 810 -24.05 10.20 -11.29
CA ALA A 810 -24.12 11.14 -10.18
C ALA A 810 -24.36 10.48 -8.81
N TYR A 811 -25.16 9.41 -8.75
CA TYR A 811 -25.41 8.71 -7.49
C TYR A 811 -24.16 8.03 -6.97
N GLY A 812 -23.45 7.26 -7.81
CA GLY A 812 -22.22 6.60 -7.41
C GLY A 812 -21.15 7.59 -6.94
N ASP A 813 -21.02 8.73 -7.62
CA ASP A 813 -20.08 9.79 -7.25
C ASP A 813 -20.40 10.44 -5.89
N ALA A 814 -21.68 10.78 -5.64
CA ALA A 814 -22.11 11.32 -4.36
C ALA A 814 -21.84 10.36 -3.18
N GLN A 815 -21.97 9.04 -3.40
CA GLN A 815 -21.63 8.05 -2.37
C GLN A 815 -20.13 7.92 -2.16
N ARG A 816 -19.30 8.02 -3.21
CA ARG A 816 -17.84 8.05 -3.06
C ARG A 816 -17.37 9.28 -2.27
N TYR A 817 -18.00 10.43 -2.44
CA TYR A 817 -17.69 11.62 -1.65
C TYR A 817 -18.01 11.42 -0.16
N ARG A 818 -19.15 10.81 0.16
CA ARG A 818 -19.57 10.59 1.56
C ARG A 818 -18.88 9.45 2.28
N LEU A 819 -18.72 8.33 1.59
CA LEU A 819 -18.37 7.02 2.16
C LEU A 819 -17.04 6.49 1.61
N GLY A 820 -16.35 7.24 0.77
CA GLY A 820 -15.08 6.82 0.16
C GLY A 820 -15.25 5.90 -1.06
N ALA A 821 -14.13 5.67 -1.74
CA ALA A 821 -14.07 4.86 -2.97
C ALA A 821 -14.59 3.42 -2.77
N ASN A 822 -14.46 2.90 -1.54
CA ASN A 822 -14.77 1.52 -1.18
C ASN A 822 -16.12 1.34 -0.47
N TYR A 823 -17.08 2.26 -0.63
CA TYR A 823 -18.38 2.19 0.05
C TYR A 823 -19.17 0.89 -0.20
N LEU A 824 -18.89 0.18 -1.30
CA LEU A 824 -19.48 -1.12 -1.63
C LEU A 824 -18.91 -2.28 -0.78
N LEU A 825 -17.85 -2.07 -0.01
CA LEU A 825 -17.36 -3.05 0.97
C LEU A 825 -18.16 -3.02 2.27
N LEU A 826 -18.85 -1.90 2.56
CA LEU A 826 -19.68 -1.77 3.76
C LEU A 826 -20.73 -2.88 3.77
N PRO A 827 -20.96 -3.58 4.90
CA PRO A 827 -21.82 -4.76 4.94
C PRO A 827 -23.22 -4.54 4.37
N VAL A 828 -23.81 -3.35 4.55
CA VAL A 828 -25.14 -3.00 4.02
C VAL A 828 -25.15 -2.73 2.51
N ASN A 829 -24.00 -2.42 1.90
CA ASN A 829 -23.89 -2.13 0.46
C ASN A 829 -23.27 -3.29 -0.34
N ALA A 830 -22.57 -4.19 0.34
CA ALA A 830 -21.87 -5.30 -0.29
C ALA A 830 -22.83 -6.29 -0.97
N PRO A 831 -22.48 -6.82 -2.15
CA PRO A 831 -23.19 -7.95 -2.73
C PRO A 831 -23.24 -9.13 -1.75
N LYS A 832 -24.38 -9.84 -1.71
CA LYS A 832 -24.55 -11.06 -0.91
C LYS A 832 -24.28 -12.34 -1.70
N THR A 833 -23.59 -12.20 -2.82
CA THR A 833 -23.15 -13.26 -3.71
C THR A 833 -21.63 -13.23 -3.82
N GLU A 834 -21.04 -14.25 -4.41
CA GLU A 834 -19.63 -14.23 -4.78
C GLU A 834 -19.39 -13.13 -5.81
N TYR A 835 -18.35 -12.31 -5.60
CA TYR A 835 -17.97 -11.26 -6.53
C TYR A 835 -16.44 -11.19 -6.65
N HIS A 836 -15.97 -10.83 -7.84
CA HIS A 836 -14.54 -10.65 -8.14
C HIS A 836 -14.37 -9.46 -9.10
N ASN A 837 -13.65 -8.42 -8.71
CA ASN A 837 -13.73 -7.13 -9.39
C ASN A 837 -12.59 -6.08 -9.28
N ASN A 838 -11.34 -6.30 -8.89
CA ASN A 838 -10.22 -5.29 -8.98
C ASN A 838 -10.40 -3.86 -8.39
N ASN A 839 -11.55 -3.46 -7.85
CA ASN A 839 -11.84 -2.13 -7.30
C ASN A 839 -11.76 -2.15 -5.76
N TYR A 840 -10.55 -1.98 -5.21
CA TYR A 840 -10.33 -2.18 -3.77
C TYR A 840 -9.47 -1.12 -3.09
N ASP A 841 -8.60 -0.40 -3.80
CA ASP A 841 -7.75 0.63 -3.19
C ASP A 841 -8.53 1.91 -2.87
N GLY A 842 -8.04 2.72 -1.93
CA GLY A 842 -8.68 3.97 -1.48
C GLY A 842 -9.19 3.92 -0.03
N LEU A 843 -9.71 5.06 0.45
CA LEU A 843 -10.20 5.19 1.84
C LEU A 843 -11.22 4.11 2.20
N MET A 844 -11.12 3.60 3.44
CA MET A 844 -11.99 2.55 4.01
C MET A 844 -11.95 1.19 3.30
N ASN A 845 -10.81 0.77 2.74
CA ASN A 845 -10.62 -0.64 2.36
C ASN A 845 -10.29 -1.51 3.59
N PHE A 846 -11.18 -2.46 3.92
CA PHE A 846 -10.97 -3.46 4.96
C PHE A 846 -11.03 -4.90 4.42
N THR A 847 -10.90 -5.09 3.10
CA THR A 847 -10.83 -6.42 2.50
C THR A 847 -9.48 -7.08 2.80
N LYS A 848 -9.51 -8.35 3.24
CA LYS A 848 -8.32 -9.18 3.45
C LYS A 848 -7.97 -9.91 2.14
N ARG A 849 -7.36 -9.21 1.19
CA ARG A 849 -7.02 -9.81 -0.12
C ARG A 849 -5.64 -10.47 -0.06
N LYS A 850 -5.57 -11.72 -0.55
CA LYS A 850 -4.32 -12.49 -0.76
C LYS A 850 -4.00 -12.69 -2.24
N ALA A 851 -4.85 -12.20 -3.13
CA ALA A 851 -4.71 -12.38 -4.57
C ALA A 851 -3.64 -11.44 -5.13
N GLU A 852 -2.70 -12.02 -5.87
CA GLU A 852 -1.56 -11.33 -6.49
C GLU A 852 -1.95 -10.58 -7.77
N VAL A 853 -3.10 -10.92 -8.34
CA VAL A 853 -3.62 -10.36 -9.59
C VAL A 853 -4.74 -9.37 -9.31
N ASN A 854 -4.59 -8.12 -9.77
CA ASN A 854 -5.60 -7.06 -9.68
C ASN A 854 -6.00 -6.50 -11.05
N TYR A 855 -5.85 -7.30 -12.10
CA TYR A 855 -6.19 -6.99 -13.49
C TYR A 855 -6.79 -8.22 -14.18
N VAL A 856 -7.42 -8.04 -15.34
CA VAL A 856 -7.98 -9.12 -16.15
C VAL A 856 -7.83 -8.76 -17.64
N PRO A 857 -7.50 -9.72 -18.54
CA PRO A 857 -7.19 -11.12 -18.27
C PRO A 857 -5.79 -11.33 -17.66
N SER A 858 -5.60 -12.46 -16.99
CA SER A 858 -4.32 -12.92 -16.44
C SER A 858 -4.24 -14.45 -16.56
N GLU A 859 -3.06 -14.98 -16.86
CA GLU A 859 -2.78 -16.43 -16.83
C GLU A 859 -2.55 -16.94 -15.39
N TYR A 860 -2.42 -16.03 -14.42
CA TYR A 860 -2.16 -16.33 -13.00
C TYR A 860 -3.41 -16.23 -12.12
N ASP A 861 -4.54 -15.84 -12.70
CA ASP A 861 -5.83 -15.78 -12.03
C ASP A 861 -6.86 -16.40 -12.94
N ASP A 862 -7.56 -17.43 -12.44
CA ASP A 862 -8.59 -18.14 -13.20
C ASP A 862 -9.78 -17.23 -13.53
N VAL A 863 -9.84 -15.98 -13.09
CA VAL A 863 -10.97 -15.08 -13.38
C VAL A 863 -11.15 -14.86 -14.88
N ARG A 864 -12.34 -15.22 -15.35
CA ARG A 864 -12.80 -15.09 -16.74
C ARG A 864 -14.03 -14.19 -16.80
N PRO A 865 -14.21 -13.41 -17.90
CA PRO A 865 -15.47 -12.73 -18.16
C PRO A 865 -16.65 -13.71 -18.07
N ALA A 866 -17.76 -13.26 -17.47
CA ALA A 866 -18.99 -14.05 -17.43
C ALA A 866 -19.45 -14.40 -18.86
N LYS A 867 -20.22 -15.48 -19.00
CA LYS A 867 -20.86 -15.81 -20.28
C LYS A 867 -21.65 -14.60 -20.77
N LYS A 868 -21.53 -14.30 -22.07
CA LYS A 868 -22.27 -13.20 -22.68
C LYS A 868 -23.77 -13.41 -22.44
N TYR A 869 -24.36 -12.51 -21.67
CA TYR A 869 -25.80 -12.38 -21.55
C TYR A 869 -26.29 -11.30 -22.53
N ARG A 870 -27.60 -11.31 -22.82
CA ARG A 870 -28.16 -10.35 -23.77
C ARG A 870 -28.27 -8.98 -23.11
N ILE A 871 -27.84 -7.96 -23.84
CA ILE A 871 -27.98 -6.53 -23.49
C ILE A 871 -28.75 -5.83 -24.61
N ASN A 872 -29.32 -4.67 -24.32
CA ASN A 872 -29.90 -3.84 -25.38
C ASN A 872 -28.78 -3.45 -26.37
N SER A 873 -28.91 -3.89 -27.62
CA SER A 873 -27.91 -3.71 -28.67
C SER A 873 -28.46 -2.91 -29.86
N ALA A 874 -29.48 -2.10 -29.61
CA ALA A 874 -30.04 -1.19 -30.61
C ALA A 874 -28.93 -0.33 -31.26
N SER A 875 -28.97 -0.25 -32.59
CA SER A 875 -28.03 0.60 -33.33
C SER A 875 -28.49 2.06 -33.23
N LEU A 876 -27.67 2.90 -32.63
CA LEU A 876 -27.93 4.33 -32.50
C LEU A 876 -27.32 5.09 -33.69
N SER A 877 -28.09 5.99 -34.31
CA SER A 877 -27.61 6.91 -35.34
C SER A 877 -28.19 8.30 -35.11
N GLY A 878 -27.40 9.35 -35.32
CA GLY A 878 -27.85 10.71 -35.01
C GLY A 878 -26.74 11.77 -35.11
N ARG A 879 -27.11 13.03 -34.92
CA ARG A 879 -26.19 14.17 -34.88
C ARG A 879 -25.69 14.41 -33.44
N ARG A 880 -24.44 14.84 -33.29
CA ARG A 880 -23.88 15.27 -31.99
C ARG A 880 -24.33 16.69 -31.68
N GLU A 881 -25.35 16.86 -30.87
CA GLU A 881 -25.93 18.15 -30.53
C GLU A 881 -26.49 18.20 -29.10
N ARG A 882 -26.53 19.39 -28.50
CA ARG A 882 -27.34 19.65 -27.29
C ARG A 882 -28.72 20.05 -27.77
N ARG A 883 -29.73 19.25 -27.46
CA ARG A 883 -31.07 19.44 -28.01
C ARG A 883 -32.15 19.02 -27.02
N GLU A 884 -33.24 19.77 -27.01
CA GLU A 884 -34.47 19.43 -26.29
C GLU A 884 -35.14 18.19 -26.91
N ILE A 885 -36.01 17.53 -26.15
CA ILE A 885 -36.82 16.43 -26.70
C ILE A 885 -37.88 16.99 -27.65
N SER A 886 -38.29 16.22 -28.66
CA SER A 886 -39.25 16.69 -29.67
C SER A 886 -40.72 16.63 -29.22
N LYS A 887 -41.04 15.77 -28.24
CA LYS A 887 -42.40 15.50 -27.76
C LYS A 887 -42.57 15.92 -26.30
N GLU A 888 -42.46 17.21 -26.05
CA GLU A 888 -42.47 17.75 -24.68
C GLU A 888 -43.81 17.65 -23.96
N ASN A 889 -44.92 17.95 -24.65
CA ASN A 889 -46.29 17.95 -24.14
C ASN A 889 -46.42 18.31 -22.64
N ASN A 890 -46.02 19.54 -22.30
CA ASN A 890 -45.84 19.95 -20.91
C ASN A 890 -47.16 20.11 -20.14
N PHE A 891 -48.28 20.33 -20.83
CA PHE A 891 -49.49 20.86 -20.21
C PHE A 891 -50.65 19.87 -20.10
N LYS A 892 -50.70 18.83 -20.95
CA LYS A 892 -51.85 17.90 -21.01
C LYS A 892 -52.03 17.08 -19.72
N GLN A 893 -51.04 16.30 -19.34
CA GLN A 893 -51.09 15.44 -18.14
C GLN A 893 -51.33 16.23 -16.83
N PRO A 894 -50.67 17.38 -16.57
CA PRO A 894 -50.99 18.20 -15.40
C PRO A 894 -52.46 18.65 -15.39
N GLY A 895 -53.00 19.06 -16.53
CA GLY A 895 -54.40 19.47 -16.67
C GLY A 895 -55.38 18.32 -16.44
N GLU A 896 -55.12 17.16 -17.05
CA GLU A 896 -55.90 15.93 -16.84
C GLU A 896 -55.92 15.54 -15.36
N ARG A 897 -54.76 15.61 -14.69
CA ARG A 897 -54.65 15.32 -13.27
C ARG A 897 -55.42 16.32 -12.40
N PHE A 898 -55.28 17.62 -12.63
CA PHE A 898 -56.07 18.61 -11.88
C PHE A 898 -57.58 18.42 -12.07
N ARG A 899 -58.04 18.13 -13.30
CA ARG A 899 -59.45 17.85 -13.59
C ARG A 899 -59.96 16.54 -12.98
N SER A 900 -59.06 15.61 -12.65
CA SER A 900 -59.40 14.35 -11.98
C SER A 900 -59.69 14.51 -10.48
N PHE A 901 -59.30 15.65 -9.88
CA PHE A 901 -59.59 15.95 -8.48
C PHE A 901 -61.07 16.26 -8.27
N ASP A 902 -61.59 15.87 -7.11
CA ASP A 902 -62.87 16.39 -6.62
C ASP A 902 -62.77 17.92 -6.35
N PRO A 903 -63.90 18.65 -6.35
CA PRO A 903 -63.89 20.11 -6.21
C PRO A 903 -63.17 20.62 -4.95
N GLU A 904 -63.25 19.91 -3.83
CA GLU A 904 -62.61 20.34 -2.58
C GLU A 904 -61.08 20.21 -2.68
N ARG A 905 -60.60 19.12 -3.28
CA ARG A 905 -59.18 18.92 -3.55
C ARG A 905 -58.63 19.90 -4.58
N GLN A 906 -59.43 20.30 -5.58
CA GLN A 906 -59.07 21.38 -6.52
C GLN A 906 -58.88 22.71 -5.79
N GLU A 907 -59.81 23.07 -4.90
CA GLU A 907 -59.74 24.30 -4.12
C GLU A 907 -58.50 24.31 -3.22
N ARG A 908 -58.24 23.22 -2.46
CA ARG A 908 -57.02 23.10 -1.64
C ARG A 908 -55.74 23.24 -2.47
N PHE A 909 -55.70 22.62 -3.65
CA PHE A 909 -54.56 22.74 -4.56
C PHE A 909 -54.33 24.20 -5.00
N ILE A 910 -55.40 24.90 -5.43
CA ILE A 910 -55.33 26.31 -5.85
C ILE A 910 -54.88 27.19 -4.69
N GLN A 911 -55.43 27.00 -3.49
CA GLN A 911 -55.07 27.77 -2.30
C GLN A 911 -53.59 27.62 -1.96
N ARG A 912 -53.08 26.38 -1.93
CA ARG A 912 -51.66 26.10 -1.64
C ARG A 912 -50.73 26.71 -2.70
N LEU A 913 -51.08 26.55 -3.98
CA LEU A 913 -50.30 27.12 -5.08
C LEU A 913 -50.32 28.65 -5.05
N GLY A 914 -51.49 29.25 -4.83
CA GLY A 914 -51.67 30.69 -4.70
C GLY A 914 -50.92 31.28 -3.52
N GLN A 915 -50.95 30.60 -2.36
CA GLN A 915 -50.18 30.97 -1.18
C GLN A 915 -48.67 30.93 -1.46
N ALA A 916 -48.19 29.91 -2.18
CA ALA A 916 -46.77 29.80 -2.46
C ALA A 916 -46.28 30.87 -3.48
N LEU A 917 -47.16 31.31 -4.40
CA LEU A 917 -46.89 32.40 -5.35
C LEU A 917 -47.10 33.81 -4.78
N SER A 918 -47.76 33.94 -3.63
CA SER A 918 -48.07 35.23 -3.01
C SER A 918 -46.90 35.87 -2.27
N ASP A 919 -45.78 35.16 -2.12
CA ASP A 919 -44.54 35.70 -1.54
C ASP A 919 -44.19 37.05 -2.21
N PRO A 920 -43.98 38.14 -1.44
CA PRO A 920 -43.70 39.47 -1.99
C PRO A 920 -42.47 39.53 -2.90
N ARG A 921 -41.53 38.60 -2.76
CA ARG A 921 -40.32 38.51 -3.61
C ARG A 921 -40.57 37.79 -4.93
N THR A 922 -41.67 37.04 -5.06
CA THR A 922 -42.06 36.46 -6.35
C THR A 922 -42.37 37.61 -7.31
N LYS A 923 -41.72 37.64 -8.47
CA LYS A 923 -41.96 38.69 -9.48
C LYS A 923 -43.30 38.50 -10.18
N ASP A 924 -43.89 39.57 -10.67
CA ASP A 924 -45.15 39.51 -11.43
C ASP A 924 -45.01 38.67 -12.70
N GLU A 925 -43.84 38.69 -13.35
CA GLU A 925 -43.55 37.84 -14.51
C GLU A 925 -43.61 36.35 -14.17
N VAL A 926 -43.08 35.96 -13.00
CA VAL A 926 -43.12 34.57 -12.51
C VAL A 926 -44.58 34.15 -12.28
N ARG A 927 -45.38 34.99 -11.61
CA ARG A 927 -46.82 34.76 -11.40
C ARG A 927 -47.57 34.60 -12.71
N LYS A 928 -47.38 35.53 -13.65
CA LYS A 928 -48.01 35.50 -14.98
C LYS A 928 -47.62 34.24 -15.76
N THR A 929 -46.37 33.82 -15.67
CA THR A 929 -45.87 32.60 -16.34
C THR A 929 -46.55 31.35 -15.77
N PHE A 930 -46.64 31.22 -14.44
CA PHE A 930 -47.34 30.09 -13.82
C PHE A 930 -48.84 30.07 -14.12
N VAL A 931 -49.50 31.23 -14.09
CA VAL A 931 -50.90 31.34 -14.53
C VAL A 931 -51.05 30.95 -16.00
N SER A 932 -50.11 31.35 -16.85
CA SER A 932 -50.09 30.93 -18.26
C SER A 932 -49.91 29.42 -18.42
N TYR A 933 -49.05 28.79 -17.63
CA TYR A 933 -48.90 27.33 -17.60
C TYR A 933 -50.20 26.64 -17.20
N CYS A 934 -50.85 27.10 -16.13
CA CYS A 934 -52.15 26.58 -15.71
C CYS A 934 -53.23 26.76 -16.79
N ASN A 935 -53.28 27.92 -17.46
CA ASN A 935 -54.24 28.18 -18.54
C ASN A 935 -53.99 27.31 -19.79
N GLN A 936 -52.74 26.99 -20.10
CA GLN A 936 -52.40 26.07 -21.20
C GLN A 936 -52.74 24.61 -20.86
N SER A 937 -52.82 24.27 -19.57
CA SER A 937 -53.24 22.96 -19.08
C SER A 937 -54.76 22.78 -18.98
N HIS A 938 -55.49 23.87 -18.75
CA HIS A 938 -56.94 23.90 -18.74
C HIS A 938 -57.51 23.59 -20.12
#